data_AF-V5ACZ5-F1
#
_entry.id   AF-V5ACZ5-F1
#
_cell.length_a   1.000
_cell.length_b   1.000
_cell.length_c   1.000
_cell.angle_alpha   90.00
_cell.angle_beta   90.00
_cell.angle_gamma   90.00
#
_symmetry.space_group_name_H-M   'P 1'
#
loop_
_entity.id
_entity.type
_entity.pdbx_description
1 polymer ?
#
loop_
_entity_poly.entity_id
_entity_poly.type
_entity_poly.pdbx_seq_one_letter_code
_entity_poly.pdbx_strand_id
1 'polypeptide(L)'
;MSFYTSLTGLNAATAQLGVTSNNIANVGTTGFKRSRADFGDIFATSPLQKASSTIGQGVALKQVTQEFGQGNVAFSANALDLAVTGDGFFPLKSADGLQDIYTRNGSFMMNDQYNVVNSAGQRLMAASVDSSGKADLSDLNVLTIPQQTNGEAAETSLINLGLNFPADATVITDTFSRNNPATYNKSTAMTVYDSGGNGYLATVYYSKTQNASQLSPTNKWQTNVFVGDTQVNPSLIQATDVNGEELYVNKYGEIQPLSAVGDLLVNGKTQMFSLDDLTDTRISQPAAIKGIKTSTDLTADTTYNFSSVTASDLESMFTIDIDDSGVPVTLDLSHLAGSTTTMTGVDIAKEMTNVLNAEFGDERYFDFTSNTTFQLNASVGGVAKSVQLDISNLGSFKQETLTFTAPTAGAVQSFTVAGVTVTLAATDVTAAQVAAQVKADLDADNFITASGSGNAKTIVDNGDGTLTLKWNVLDVAADNVVFADANTTGVTGTSTVLAPYTADISDITKVRRGDAVEAMQAAVDAAGLTTVTVGFDAVNRGFTFSEADSGAISLQAPQSRQSFDVTAGTDSLQDVSVTLTESDGTVVSLSISNIDIGTSGVQATEDAAALASMVTKFQAATGYSSSGYTISSVDGALSFARNDGAAFTTLFAAGSSGYDGGLLIGATDQITGAVTTSVTASSVNSNSVLGLSAAVSAVGDNGLYTPIGTSLNGQVSPNGGLVRTLATQRYGMNVTFDNVNEQFSFSSGSTGDASSITITDSNSLALSLLGISATAADPLAVATSDTALRGTVSSPAVTTGTQVSINVNNNFSVDSSNNTFVVSVDDVKGTVTLPASDSYTLDGFMLALEKEINTLASDTGSSTSGVTVSYDQVLNAFKFTTGTSGTDSFIKVSGSSNWGLANVDAGRGTTSSWIKPTQFQEVNNGVSVSKYIDEFGVETTSADGFTVLPEWSPIYLDKGELTFNTSGNLISPQTGSQLDTVYLADGKGALTINIDYSASTQYSSAFAVLSQSQDGRPEGDLVGLDIGDDGLVSASYSNGTQNTLAKVILANFSSPAGLRQIGNSSFYSTAKSGNPKIGEAGSAGFGTVRAGATERANVDLTQELVDLITAQRNFQANSKAIETSSTMTQAIINIRS
;
A
#
# COMPACT_ATOMS: atom_id res chain seq x y z
N MET A 1 -14.50 117.81 57.70
CA MET A 1 -13.98 116.77 56.79
C MET A 1 -13.66 115.57 57.63
N SER A 2 -14.33 114.46 57.36
CA SER A 2 -14.52 113.33 58.28
C SER A 2 -13.21 112.62 58.64
N PHE A 3 -12.88 112.53 59.93
CA PHE A 3 -11.81 111.68 60.45
C PHE A 3 -11.94 110.23 59.95
N TYR A 4 -13.18 109.74 59.77
CA TYR A 4 -13.48 108.38 59.33
C TYR A 4 -13.09 108.10 57.87
N THR A 5 -13.23 109.05 56.94
CA THR A 5 -12.78 108.85 55.54
C THR A 5 -11.27 108.79 55.43
N SER A 6 -10.55 109.56 56.25
CA SER A 6 -9.08 109.50 56.29
C SER A 6 -8.57 108.25 57.01
N LEU A 7 -9.27 107.77 58.06
CA LEU A 7 -8.94 106.53 58.77
C LEU A 7 -9.14 105.29 57.88
N THR A 8 -10.25 105.24 57.14
CA THR A 8 -10.52 104.15 56.19
C THR A 8 -9.52 104.15 55.02
N GLY A 9 -9.15 105.33 54.51
CA GLY A 9 -8.05 105.49 53.56
C GLY A 9 -6.68 105.08 54.10
N LEU A 10 -6.37 105.39 55.37
CA LEU A 10 -5.13 104.97 56.04
C LEU A 10 -5.06 103.44 56.18
N ASN A 11 -6.16 102.81 56.58
CA ASN A 11 -6.25 101.35 56.71
C ASN A 11 -6.13 100.66 55.34
N ALA A 12 -6.73 101.21 54.29
CA ALA A 12 -6.59 100.70 52.92
C ALA A 12 -5.13 100.82 52.41
N ALA A 13 -4.47 101.95 52.64
CA ALA A 13 -3.06 102.13 52.30
C ALA A 13 -2.15 101.16 53.08
N THR A 14 -2.46 100.88 54.35
CA THR A 14 -1.74 99.89 55.17
C THR A 14 -1.89 98.47 54.62
N ALA A 15 -3.11 98.09 54.20
CA ALA A 15 -3.35 96.81 53.56
C ALA A 15 -2.63 96.69 52.21
N GLN A 16 -2.64 97.75 51.39
CA GLN A 16 -1.91 97.78 50.12
C GLN A 16 -0.39 97.64 50.34
N LEU A 17 0.17 98.38 51.31
CA LEU A 17 1.58 98.25 51.70
C LEU A 17 1.93 96.83 52.13
N GLY A 18 1.07 96.18 52.92
CA GLY A 18 1.28 94.80 53.37
C GLY A 18 1.31 93.80 52.21
N VAL A 19 0.36 93.91 51.28
CA VAL A 19 0.27 93.02 50.11
C VAL A 19 1.46 93.23 49.17
N THR A 20 1.79 94.48 48.83
CA THR A 20 2.94 94.81 47.98
C THR A 20 4.27 94.41 48.61
N SER A 21 4.44 94.60 49.92
CA SER A 21 5.64 94.15 50.64
C SER A 21 5.79 92.63 50.60
N ASN A 22 4.69 91.89 50.74
CA ASN A 22 4.69 90.43 50.64
C ASN A 22 5.04 89.94 49.23
N ASN A 23 4.54 90.62 48.19
CA ASN A 23 4.90 90.32 46.80
C ASN A 23 6.40 90.51 46.54
N ILE A 24 6.97 91.65 46.98
CA ILE A 24 8.40 91.95 46.84
C ILE A 24 9.25 90.91 47.57
N ALA A 25 8.86 90.55 48.80
CA ALA A 25 9.58 89.55 49.59
C ALA A 25 9.62 88.17 48.92
N ASN A 26 8.59 87.83 48.13
CA ASN A 26 8.45 86.52 47.49
C ASN A 26 8.80 86.51 45.99
N VAL A 27 9.39 87.58 45.44
CA VAL A 27 9.80 87.63 44.01
C VAL A 27 10.81 86.54 43.63
N GLY A 28 11.60 86.07 44.62
CA GLY A 28 12.56 84.97 44.45
C GLY A 28 11.96 83.58 44.66
N THR A 29 10.73 83.48 45.16
CA THR A 29 10.10 82.20 45.52
C THR A 29 9.49 81.53 44.27
N THR A 30 9.90 80.29 44.00
CA THR A 30 9.36 79.47 42.90
C THR A 30 7.87 79.19 43.10
N GLY A 31 7.09 79.37 42.04
CA GLY A 31 5.65 79.13 42.02
C GLY A 31 4.81 80.13 42.82
N PHE A 32 5.39 81.22 43.34
CA PHE A 32 4.63 82.26 44.03
C PHE A 32 3.75 83.05 43.06
N LYS A 33 2.52 83.36 43.48
CA LYS A 33 1.56 84.14 42.69
C LYS A 33 1.31 85.48 43.35
N ARG A 34 1.31 86.54 42.54
CA ARG A 34 1.14 87.93 42.95
C ARG A 34 -0.20 88.10 43.64
N SER A 35 -0.17 88.71 44.82
CA SER A 35 -1.36 89.08 45.57
C SER A 35 -1.76 90.52 45.24
N ARG A 36 -3.05 90.79 45.07
CA ARG A 36 -3.58 92.15 44.87
C ARG A 36 -4.64 92.47 45.92
N ALA A 37 -4.54 93.66 46.50
CA ALA A 37 -5.56 94.19 47.39
C ALA A 37 -6.71 94.81 46.57
N ASP A 38 -7.91 94.25 46.71
CA ASP A 38 -9.12 94.78 46.09
C ASP A 38 -9.86 95.68 47.07
N PHE A 39 -10.05 96.93 46.69
CA PHE A 39 -10.73 97.94 47.51
C PHE A 39 -12.15 98.21 47.00
N GLY A 40 -13.07 98.40 47.94
CA GLY A 40 -14.45 98.85 47.66
C GLY A 40 -14.73 100.16 48.36
N ASP A 41 -15.56 101.00 47.75
CA ASP A 41 -16.08 102.20 48.40
C ASP A 41 -17.02 101.82 49.56
N ILE A 42 -17.04 102.66 50.59
CA ILE A 42 -18.00 102.53 51.69
C ILE A 42 -19.12 103.54 51.42
N PHE A 43 -20.28 103.03 50.99
CA PHE A 43 -21.51 103.79 50.90
C PHE A 43 -22.51 103.35 51.98
N ALA A 44 -22.92 104.29 52.83
CA ALA A 44 -24.06 104.11 53.72
C ALA A 44 -25.31 104.62 53.02
N THR A 45 -25.95 103.79 52.20
CA THR A 45 -27.26 104.12 51.63
C THR A 45 -28.32 103.21 52.25
N SER A 46 -29.28 103.83 52.94
CA SER A 46 -30.59 103.21 53.12
C SER A 46 -31.29 103.21 51.74
N PRO A 47 -32.01 102.14 51.33
CA PRO A 47 -32.59 101.99 49.97
C PRO A 47 -33.54 103.11 49.50
N LEU A 48 -33.86 104.08 50.36
CA LEU A 48 -34.80 105.17 50.12
C LEU A 48 -34.11 106.56 49.96
N GLN A 49 -32.78 106.64 49.95
CA GLN A 49 -32.05 107.92 49.76
C GLN A 49 -31.51 108.10 48.33
N LYS A 50 -31.66 109.32 47.79
CA LYS A 50 -31.26 109.73 46.44
C LYS A 50 -29.72 109.82 46.34
N ALA A 51 -29.10 109.02 45.48
CA ALA A 51 -27.64 108.86 45.38
C ALA A 51 -26.83 110.15 45.13
N SER A 52 -27.46 111.23 44.64
CA SER A 52 -26.78 112.50 44.32
C SER A 52 -26.47 113.38 45.55
N SER A 53 -26.92 113.02 46.76
CA SER A 53 -26.78 113.87 47.96
C SER A 53 -25.92 113.25 49.07
N THR A 54 -25.32 112.08 48.84
CA THR A 54 -24.57 111.34 49.87
C THR A 54 -23.08 111.30 49.52
N ILE A 55 -22.26 111.90 50.39
CA ILE A 55 -20.79 111.89 50.29
C ILE A 55 -20.29 110.50 50.74
N GLY A 56 -19.38 109.89 49.97
CA GLY A 56 -18.80 108.57 50.30
C GLY A 56 -18.09 108.55 51.67
N GLN A 57 -18.20 107.44 52.39
CA GLN A 57 -17.65 107.27 53.75
C GLN A 57 -16.22 106.69 53.77
N GLY A 58 -15.58 106.59 52.59
CA GLY A 58 -14.20 106.19 52.42
C GLY A 58 -14.09 104.86 51.68
N VAL A 59 -13.08 104.06 52.03
CA VAL A 59 -12.70 102.84 51.31
C VAL A 59 -12.40 101.70 52.28
N ALA A 60 -12.81 100.47 51.95
CA ALA A 60 -12.49 99.27 52.73
C ALA A 60 -11.77 98.24 51.84
N LEU A 61 -10.88 97.46 52.44
CA LEU A 61 -10.36 96.26 51.82
C LEU A 61 -11.50 95.24 51.69
N LYS A 62 -11.84 94.86 50.47
CA LYS A 62 -12.87 93.85 50.18
C LYS A 62 -12.29 92.45 50.34
N GLN A 63 -11.14 92.23 49.72
CA GLN A 63 -10.41 90.95 49.74
C GLN A 63 -8.98 91.13 49.22
N VAL A 64 -8.12 90.15 49.48
CA VAL A 64 -6.83 89.99 48.80
C VAL A 64 -6.99 88.83 47.83
N THR A 65 -6.84 89.10 46.54
CA THR A 65 -7.02 88.10 45.48
C THR A 65 -5.65 87.70 44.93
N GLN A 66 -5.47 86.40 44.65
CA GLN A 66 -4.27 85.91 43.97
C GLN A 66 -4.44 86.01 42.44
N GLU A 67 -3.43 86.54 41.76
CA GLU A 67 -3.38 86.61 40.30
C GLU A 67 -2.54 85.45 39.76
N PHE A 68 -3.18 84.52 39.06
CA PHE A 68 -2.58 83.25 38.60
C PHE A 68 -1.89 83.32 37.23
N GLY A 69 -1.45 84.50 36.80
CA GLY A 69 -0.67 84.66 35.57
C GLY A 69 0.63 83.84 35.57
N GLN A 70 1.15 83.50 34.39
CA GLN A 70 2.40 82.76 34.21
C GLN A 70 3.61 83.63 34.61
N GLY A 71 4.53 83.07 35.41
CA GLY A 71 5.84 83.64 35.69
C GLY A 71 6.91 83.17 34.70
N ASN A 72 8.09 83.77 34.75
CA ASN A 72 9.20 83.36 33.88
C ASN A 72 9.67 81.93 34.20
N VAL A 73 9.87 81.11 33.16
CA VAL A 73 10.37 79.74 33.31
C VAL A 73 11.90 79.77 33.38
N ALA A 74 12.48 79.18 34.42
CA ALA A 74 13.92 79.07 34.62
C ALA A 74 14.37 77.62 34.48
N PHE A 75 15.37 77.36 33.64
CA PHE A 75 15.94 76.02 33.46
C PHE A 75 16.74 75.55 34.68
N SER A 76 16.69 74.26 34.95
CA SER A 76 17.39 73.53 36.01
C SER A 76 18.15 72.34 35.41
N ALA A 77 19.18 71.87 36.10
CA ALA A 77 19.90 70.65 35.73
C ALA A 77 19.21 69.37 36.23
N ASN A 78 18.21 69.48 37.11
CA ASN A 78 17.50 68.32 37.68
C ASN A 78 16.25 68.00 36.85
N ALA A 79 16.12 66.77 36.37
CA ALA A 79 14.95 66.35 35.57
C ALA A 79 13.61 66.45 36.33
N LEU A 80 13.63 66.29 37.65
CA LEU A 80 12.45 66.37 38.52
C LEU A 80 12.00 67.80 38.86
N ASP A 81 12.76 68.82 38.45
CA ASP A 81 12.26 70.19 38.48
C ASP A 81 11.31 70.37 37.28
N LEU A 82 10.02 70.57 37.56
CA LEU A 82 8.95 70.69 36.57
C LEU A 82 8.37 72.11 36.54
N ALA A 83 8.13 72.63 35.34
CA ALA A 83 7.42 73.89 35.13
C ALA A 83 6.14 73.66 34.33
N VAL A 84 5.03 74.23 34.78
CA VAL A 84 3.80 74.30 33.97
C VAL A 84 3.89 75.52 33.06
N THR A 85 3.71 75.33 31.76
CA THR A 85 3.55 76.39 30.77
C THR A 85 2.08 76.48 30.37
N GLY A 86 1.38 77.50 30.87
CA GLY A 86 -0.06 77.69 30.66
C GLY A 86 -0.89 77.43 31.92
N ASP A 87 -2.14 77.00 31.74
CA ASP A 87 -3.09 76.83 32.84
C ASP A 87 -3.02 75.43 33.46
N GLY A 88 -2.82 75.34 34.78
CA GLY A 88 -2.84 74.07 35.49
C GLY A 88 -1.95 74.06 36.74
N PHE A 89 -2.30 73.26 37.74
CA PHE A 89 -1.55 73.11 38.99
C PHE A 89 -1.12 71.66 39.13
N PHE A 90 0.06 71.42 39.71
CA PHE A 90 0.44 70.08 40.12
C PHE A 90 -0.44 69.65 41.30
N PRO A 91 -1.20 68.54 41.17
CA PRO A 91 -1.92 67.95 42.27
C PRO A 91 -0.95 67.13 43.13
N LEU A 92 -0.87 67.48 44.41
CA LEU A 92 -0.07 66.81 45.41
C LEU A 92 -0.96 66.20 46.48
N LYS A 93 -0.51 65.10 47.07
CA LYS A 93 -1.09 64.52 48.27
C LYS A 93 -0.28 64.95 49.49
N SER A 94 -0.95 65.34 50.56
CA SER A 94 -0.30 65.58 51.86
C SER A 94 0.47 64.33 52.33
N ALA A 95 1.46 64.52 53.21
CA ALA A 95 2.30 63.45 53.72
C ALA A 95 1.52 62.36 54.48
N ASP A 96 0.35 62.71 55.04
CA ASP A 96 -0.61 61.80 55.68
C ASP A 96 -1.56 61.10 54.68
N GLY A 97 -1.52 61.47 53.40
CA GLY A 97 -2.40 60.91 52.35
C GLY A 97 -3.82 61.46 52.36
N LEU A 98 -4.20 62.36 53.27
CA LEU A 98 -5.62 62.69 53.50
C LEU A 98 -6.10 63.91 52.71
N GLN A 99 -5.22 64.85 52.39
CA GLN A 99 -5.58 66.13 51.77
C GLN A 99 -4.95 66.30 50.39
N ASP A 100 -5.73 66.84 49.45
CA ASP A 100 -5.25 67.21 48.11
C ASP A 100 -4.80 68.67 48.12
N ILE A 101 -3.57 68.90 47.68
CA ILE A 101 -2.88 70.18 47.70
C ILE A 101 -2.50 70.53 46.26
N TYR A 102 -2.73 71.76 45.85
CA TYR A 102 -2.44 72.20 44.49
C TYR A 102 -1.29 73.21 44.53
N THR A 103 -0.30 73.06 43.67
CA THR A 103 0.84 73.99 43.61
C THR A 103 1.27 74.30 42.18
N ARG A 104 1.91 75.46 42.02
CA ARG A 104 2.66 75.83 40.81
C ARG A 104 4.17 75.67 41.00
N ASN A 105 4.62 75.39 42.22
CA ASN A 105 6.01 75.10 42.47
C ASN A 105 6.29 73.65 42.11
N GLY A 106 7.00 73.43 41.00
CA GLY A 106 7.41 72.09 40.59
C GLY A 106 8.84 71.73 40.94
N SER A 107 9.41 72.30 42.01
CA SER A 107 10.67 71.77 42.54
C SER A 107 10.41 70.49 43.33
N PHE A 108 10.68 69.35 42.71
CA PHE A 108 10.48 68.02 43.29
C PHE A 108 11.79 67.27 43.46
N MET A 109 11.79 66.32 44.39
CA MET A 109 12.88 65.42 44.72
C MET A 109 12.32 64.02 44.98
N MET A 110 13.16 63.01 44.84
CA MET A 110 12.78 61.64 45.20
C MET A 110 13.12 61.38 46.68
N ASN A 111 12.20 60.76 47.41
CA ASN A 111 12.45 60.35 48.81
C ASN A 111 12.94 58.90 48.91
N ASP A 112 13.28 58.43 50.12
CA ASP A 112 13.75 57.06 50.39
C ASP A 112 12.76 55.94 50.01
N GLN A 113 11.49 56.32 49.77
CA GLN A 113 10.43 55.42 49.32
C GLN A 113 10.23 55.51 47.79
N TYR A 114 11.16 56.15 47.09
CA TYR A 114 11.15 56.39 45.64
C TYR A 114 9.95 57.19 45.11
N ASN A 115 9.22 57.87 46.00
CA ASN A 115 8.13 58.76 45.61
C ASN A 115 8.69 60.13 45.25
N VAL A 116 8.11 60.75 44.22
CA VAL A 116 8.40 62.14 43.86
C VAL A 116 7.64 63.06 44.82
N VAL A 117 8.39 63.81 45.62
CA VAL A 117 7.87 64.70 46.67
C VAL A 117 8.40 66.12 46.51
N ASN A 118 7.71 67.10 47.06
CA ASN A 118 8.28 68.43 47.23
C ASN A 118 9.10 68.52 48.54
N SER A 119 9.74 69.66 48.79
CA SER A 119 10.53 69.91 50.01
C SER A 119 9.73 69.80 51.33
N ALA A 120 8.40 69.81 51.27
CA ALA A 120 7.51 69.63 52.42
C ALA A 120 7.04 68.17 52.61
N GLY A 121 7.57 67.23 51.80
CA GLY A 121 7.19 65.81 51.84
C GLY A 121 5.82 65.51 51.22
N GLN A 122 5.21 66.46 50.51
CA GLN A 122 3.96 66.26 49.80
C GLN A 122 4.24 65.54 48.48
N ARG A 123 3.47 64.51 48.17
CA ARG A 123 3.71 63.55 47.09
C ARG A 123 3.02 63.98 45.79
N LEU A 124 3.73 63.98 44.67
CA LEU A 124 3.17 64.30 43.36
C LEU A 124 2.24 63.18 42.88
N MET A 125 1.04 63.54 42.44
CA MET A 125 0.10 62.59 41.85
C MET A 125 0.31 62.51 40.34
N ALA A 126 0.25 61.28 39.82
CA ALA A 126 0.33 60.96 38.40
C ALA A 126 -0.76 59.94 38.05
N ALA A 127 -1.16 59.91 36.79
CA ALA A 127 -2.06 58.89 36.28
C ALA A 127 -1.26 57.66 35.85
N SER A 128 -1.80 56.47 36.13
CA SER A 128 -1.31 55.22 35.56
C SER A 128 -1.40 55.27 34.02
N VAL A 129 -0.49 54.59 33.33
CA VAL A 129 -0.43 54.57 31.85
C VAL A 129 -0.53 53.15 31.31
N ASP A 130 -1.17 53.00 30.16
CA ASP A 130 -1.14 51.73 29.40
C ASP A 130 0.14 51.58 28.58
N SER A 131 0.31 50.43 27.90
CA SER A 131 1.46 50.14 27.03
C SER A 131 1.62 51.11 25.85
N SER A 132 0.60 51.93 25.56
CA SER A 132 0.63 52.98 24.54
C SER A 132 0.92 54.38 25.11
N GLY A 133 1.17 54.50 26.41
CA GLY A 133 1.43 55.76 27.10
C GLY A 133 0.19 56.63 27.34
N LYS A 134 -1.01 56.08 27.18
CA LYS A 134 -2.27 56.79 27.45
C LYS A 134 -2.57 56.77 28.95
N ALA A 135 -2.93 57.91 29.52
CA ALA A 135 -3.21 58.03 30.94
C ALA A 135 -4.63 57.55 31.30
N ASP A 136 -4.75 56.78 32.40
CA ASP A 136 -6.02 56.52 33.06
C ASP A 136 -6.27 57.58 34.14
N LEU A 137 -7.08 58.58 33.80
CA LEU A 137 -7.42 59.68 34.73
C LEU A 137 -8.36 59.25 35.86
N SER A 138 -8.87 58.01 35.85
CA SER A 138 -9.66 57.45 36.96
C SER A 138 -8.81 56.80 38.05
N ASP A 139 -7.56 56.45 37.73
CA ASP A 139 -6.59 55.83 38.62
C ASP A 139 -5.38 56.76 38.87
N LEU A 140 -5.53 57.63 39.88
CA LEU A 140 -4.50 58.60 40.25
C LEU A 140 -3.67 58.08 41.43
N ASN A 141 -2.40 57.80 41.16
CA ASN A 141 -1.47 57.24 42.11
C ASN A 141 -0.33 58.21 42.42
N VAL A 142 0.43 57.93 43.49
CA VAL A 142 1.66 58.67 43.77
C VAL A 142 2.71 58.28 42.75
N LEU A 143 3.36 59.28 42.14
CA LEU A 143 4.45 59.04 41.20
C LEU A 143 5.63 58.38 41.94
N THR A 144 5.89 57.12 41.61
CA THR A 144 6.99 56.31 42.16
C THR A 144 7.93 55.91 41.03
N ILE A 145 9.24 56.05 41.25
CA ILE A 145 10.27 55.72 40.25
C ILE A 145 11.11 54.55 40.76
N PRO A 146 10.89 53.32 40.28
CA PRO A 146 11.68 52.16 40.70
C PRO A 146 13.18 52.35 40.39
N GLN A 147 14.05 51.97 41.33
CA GLN A 147 15.51 51.96 41.13
C GLN A 147 15.99 50.77 40.29
N GLN A 148 15.21 49.69 40.28
CA GLN A 148 15.53 48.44 39.61
C GLN A 148 14.28 47.89 38.95
N THR A 149 14.45 47.16 37.85
CA THR A 149 13.39 46.37 37.21
C THR A 149 13.11 45.08 38.00
N ASN A 150 12.83 45.20 39.30
CA ASN A 150 12.62 44.07 40.21
C ASN A 150 11.52 43.15 39.67
N GLY A 151 11.85 41.87 39.44
CA GLY A 151 10.90 40.89 38.93
C GLY A 151 10.60 40.98 37.43
N GLU A 152 11.36 41.79 36.67
CA GLU A 152 11.27 41.85 35.20
C GLU A 152 12.39 41.07 34.48
N ALA A 153 13.21 40.33 35.24
CA ALA A 153 14.11 39.33 34.67
C ALA A 153 13.27 38.36 33.83
N ALA A 154 13.72 38.13 32.58
CA ALA A 154 13.06 37.19 31.70
C ALA A 154 13.97 36.00 31.50
N GLU A 155 13.44 34.81 31.77
CA GLU A 155 14.07 33.55 31.40
C GLU A 155 14.18 33.47 29.88
N THR A 156 15.30 32.95 29.36
CA THR A 156 15.43 32.67 27.93
C THR A 156 14.54 31.50 27.55
N SER A 157 13.50 31.77 26.77
CA SER A 157 12.59 30.73 26.26
C SER A 157 12.84 30.41 24.78
N LEU A 158 13.44 31.35 24.04
CA LEU A 158 13.66 31.21 22.60
C LEU A 158 15.04 31.75 22.18
N ILE A 159 15.73 30.95 21.39
CA ILE A 159 16.99 31.29 20.72
C ILE A 159 16.76 31.27 19.22
N ASN A 160 17.00 32.40 18.54
CA ASN A 160 16.95 32.48 17.08
C ASN A 160 18.37 32.40 16.52
N LEU A 161 18.63 31.38 15.69
CA LEU A 161 19.91 31.14 15.03
C LEU A 161 19.73 31.02 13.52
N GLY A 162 20.23 32.02 12.79
CA GLY A 162 20.45 31.93 11.35
C GLY A 162 21.93 31.64 11.10
N LEU A 163 22.24 30.48 10.54
CA LEU A 163 23.62 30.06 10.27
C LEU A 163 23.80 29.72 8.79
N ASN A 164 24.99 29.95 8.23
CA ASN A 164 25.40 29.31 6.98
C ASN A 164 26.28 28.11 7.30
N PHE A 165 25.83 26.91 6.96
CA PHE A 165 26.59 25.67 7.06
C PHE A 165 27.43 25.46 5.79
N PRO A 166 28.74 25.15 5.92
CA PRO A 166 29.59 24.93 4.76
C PRO A 166 29.25 23.60 4.09
N ALA A 167 28.82 23.66 2.82
CA ALA A 167 28.44 22.47 2.05
C ALA A 167 29.61 21.48 1.83
N ASP A 168 30.85 21.94 1.87
CA ASP A 168 32.08 21.14 1.69
C ASP A 168 32.62 20.56 3.01
N ALA A 169 31.94 20.74 4.14
CA ALA A 169 32.39 20.17 5.41
C ALA A 169 32.49 18.64 5.33
N THR A 170 33.49 18.08 6.01
CA THR A 170 33.70 16.64 6.12
C THR A 170 32.61 16.00 6.98
N VAL A 171 32.12 14.85 6.55
CA VAL A 171 31.18 14.03 7.34
C VAL A 171 31.93 13.38 8.51
N ILE A 172 31.34 13.42 9.70
CA ILE A 172 31.88 12.86 10.95
C ILE A 172 30.95 11.74 11.40
N THR A 173 31.51 10.54 11.58
CA THR A 173 30.78 9.35 12.07
C THR A 173 31.16 8.94 13.48
N ASP A 174 32.19 9.55 14.05
CA ASP A 174 32.64 9.28 15.42
C ASP A 174 31.62 9.81 16.45
N THR A 175 31.53 9.13 17.60
CA THR A 175 30.67 9.59 18.71
C THR A 175 31.08 10.99 19.16
N PHE A 176 30.10 11.89 19.28
CA PHE A 176 30.31 13.27 19.67
C PHE A 176 31.01 13.39 21.04
N SER A 177 32.04 14.23 21.13
CA SER A 177 32.68 14.64 22.38
C SER A 177 33.07 16.12 22.36
N ARG A 178 32.55 16.90 23.31
CA ARG A 178 32.92 18.33 23.49
C ARG A 178 34.43 18.54 23.66
N ASN A 179 35.14 17.56 24.23
CA ASN A 179 36.57 17.67 24.51
C ASN A 179 37.45 17.29 23.32
N ASN A 180 36.87 16.79 22.22
CA ASN A 180 37.59 16.39 21.02
C ASN A 180 37.14 17.23 19.81
N PRO A 181 37.97 18.17 19.33
CA PRO A 181 37.61 19.00 18.17
C PRO A 181 37.49 18.22 16.86
N ALA A 182 37.91 16.94 16.80
CA ALA A 182 37.71 16.10 15.63
C ALA A 182 36.28 15.55 15.52
N THR A 183 35.47 15.59 16.59
CA THR A 183 34.12 15.00 16.61
C THR A 183 33.01 16.00 16.29
N TYR A 184 33.34 17.23 15.90
CA TYR A 184 32.38 18.22 15.41
C TYR A 184 33.04 19.16 14.40
N ASN A 185 32.25 19.76 13.50
CA ASN A 185 32.79 20.67 12.49
C ASN A 185 32.89 22.10 13.01
N LYS A 186 31.84 22.60 13.67
CA LYS A 186 31.70 24.00 14.11
C LYS A 186 30.90 24.10 15.40
N SER A 187 30.99 25.24 16.07
CA SER A 187 30.23 25.52 17.29
C SER A 187 29.88 27.01 17.38
N THR A 188 28.76 27.33 18.02
CA THR A 188 28.34 28.68 18.38
C THR A 188 28.03 28.73 19.86
N ALA A 189 28.19 29.90 20.48
CA ALA A 189 27.88 30.08 21.89
C ALA A 189 27.12 31.40 22.11
N MET A 190 26.26 31.42 23.11
CA MET A 190 25.56 32.60 23.59
C MET A 190 25.22 32.50 25.07
N THR A 191 24.96 33.63 25.71
CA THR A 191 24.49 33.67 27.09
C THR A 191 22.97 33.56 27.14
N VAL A 192 22.45 32.60 27.89
CA VAL A 192 21.03 32.42 28.20
C VAL A 192 20.79 32.76 29.67
N TYR A 193 19.58 33.20 30.03
CA TYR A 193 19.23 33.65 31.37
C TYR A 193 18.22 32.71 32.02
N ASP A 194 18.39 32.41 33.31
CA ASP A 194 17.36 31.74 34.11
C ASP A 194 16.25 32.72 34.54
N SER A 195 15.20 32.21 35.18
CA SER A 195 14.12 33.03 35.76
C SER A 195 14.58 34.02 36.84
N GLY A 196 15.77 33.81 37.40
CA GLY A 196 16.42 34.74 38.34
C GLY A 196 17.33 35.77 37.66
N GLY A 197 17.44 35.78 36.33
CA GLY A 197 18.30 36.67 35.56
C GLY A 197 19.79 36.31 35.58
N ASN A 198 20.18 35.12 36.08
CA ASN A 198 21.57 34.67 36.03
C ASN A 198 21.91 34.14 34.62
N GLY A 199 23.06 34.58 34.08
CA GLY A 199 23.52 34.15 32.76
C GLY A 199 24.31 32.83 32.79
N TYR A 200 23.97 31.90 31.89
CA TYR A 200 24.69 30.66 31.61
C TYR A 200 25.14 30.63 30.15
N LEU A 201 26.29 30.01 29.86
CA LEU A 201 26.79 29.87 28.50
C LEU A 201 26.14 28.66 27.83
N ALA A 202 25.25 28.90 26.86
CA ALA A 202 24.73 27.88 25.96
C ALA A 202 25.67 27.74 24.76
N THR A 203 26.20 26.53 24.54
CA THR A 203 27.05 26.21 23.39
C THR A 203 26.38 25.14 22.55
N VAL A 204 26.23 25.39 21.26
CA VAL A 204 25.72 24.43 20.28
C VAL A 204 26.88 23.96 19.40
N TYR A 205 27.08 22.65 19.32
CA TYR A 205 28.04 22.02 18.43
C TYR A 205 27.31 21.43 17.22
N TYR A 206 27.95 21.53 16.06
CA TYR A 206 27.42 21.09 14.78
C TYR A 206 28.37 20.08 14.14
N SER A 207 27.87 18.89 13.87
CA SER A 207 28.58 17.81 13.17
C SER A 207 27.80 17.38 11.94
N LYS A 208 28.44 17.39 10.77
CA LYS A 208 27.83 16.94 9.53
C LYS A 208 27.80 15.42 9.49
N THR A 209 26.63 14.83 9.32
CA THR A 209 26.41 13.38 9.35
C THR A 209 26.22 12.78 7.96
N GLN A 210 25.77 13.58 6.98
CA GLN A 210 25.51 13.08 5.63
C GLN A 210 25.75 14.13 4.53
N ASN A 211 26.28 13.66 3.39
CA ASN A 211 26.33 14.41 2.13
C ASN A 211 25.16 14.01 1.22
N ALA A 212 24.65 14.97 0.45
CA ALA A 212 23.70 14.68 -0.61
C ALA A 212 24.32 13.79 -1.70
N SER A 213 23.57 12.76 -2.11
CA SER A 213 23.90 11.83 -3.19
C SER A 213 22.70 11.65 -4.12
N GLN A 214 22.87 10.90 -5.22
CA GLN A 214 21.75 10.58 -6.11
C GLN A 214 20.66 9.73 -5.43
N LEU A 215 21.03 8.93 -4.42
CA LEU A 215 20.10 8.08 -3.68
C LEU A 215 19.45 8.79 -2.49
N SER A 216 20.09 9.82 -1.94
CA SER A 216 19.56 10.62 -0.84
C SER A 216 19.91 12.10 -1.09
N PRO A 217 18.99 12.90 -1.64
CA PRO A 217 19.25 14.27 -2.12
C PRO A 217 19.26 15.30 -0.98
N THR A 218 19.68 14.92 0.23
CA THR A 218 19.69 15.79 1.41
C THR A 218 21.06 15.80 2.07
N ASN A 219 21.41 16.94 2.66
CA ASN A 219 22.57 17.06 3.54
C ASN A 219 22.07 17.14 4.98
N LYS A 220 22.76 16.45 5.88
CA LYS A 220 22.33 16.33 7.27
C LYS A 220 23.41 16.79 8.23
N TRP A 221 22.96 17.47 9.27
CA TRP A 221 23.79 17.96 10.36
C TRP A 221 23.14 17.56 11.68
N GLN A 222 23.95 17.11 12.61
CA GLN A 222 23.54 16.82 13.97
C GLN A 222 23.94 17.96 14.89
N THR A 223 23.06 18.30 15.84
CA THR A 223 23.26 19.34 16.84
C THR A 223 23.40 18.74 18.25
N ASN A 224 24.39 19.21 18.99
CA ASN A 224 24.57 18.85 20.40
C ASN A 224 24.62 20.15 21.22
N VAL A 225 23.66 20.32 22.12
CA VAL A 225 23.52 21.55 22.93
C VAL A 225 24.01 21.32 24.35
N PHE A 226 24.76 22.28 24.88
CA PHE A 226 25.21 22.30 26.27
C PHE A 226 24.85 23.63 26.91
N VAL A 227 24.27 23.60 28.11
CA VAL A 227 24.10 24.79 28.96
C VAL A 227 25.03 24.65 30.15
N GLY A 228 26.09 25.46 30.17
CA GLY A 228 27.22 25.27 31.08
C GLY A 228 27.95 23.96 30.77
N ASP A 229 27.89 23.00 31.70
CA ASP A 229 28.49 21.67 31.57
C ASP A 229 27.48 20.54 31.36
N THR A 230 26.18 20.85 31.40
CA THR A 230 25.10 19.88 31.22
C THR A 230 24.72 19.79 29.75
N GLN A 231 24.77 18.58 29.18
CA GLN A 231 24.21 18.32 27.85
C GLN A 231 22.69 18.36 27.91
N VAL A 232 22.09 19.01 26.93
CA VAL A 232 20.65 19.12 26.77
C VAL A 232 20.28 18.48 25.46
N ASN A 233 19.43 17.48 25.52
CA ASN A 233 18.98 16.81 24.31
C ASN A 233 17.79 17.58 23.72
N PRO A 234 17.75 17.72 22.40
CA PRO A 234 16.56 18.20 21.71
C PRO A 234 15.44 17.18 21.84
N SER A 235 14.22 17.68 22.00
CA SER A 235 13.02 16.86 22.01
C SER A 235 12.78 16.26 20.62
N LEU A 236 12.02 15.18 20.59
CA LEU A 236 11.74 14.44 19.37
C LEU A 236 10.82 15.26 18.44
N ILE A 237 11.17 15.32 17.15
CA ILE A 237 10.42 16.07 16.14
C ILE A 237 10.00 15.11 15.04
N GLN A 238 8.73 15.14 14.65
CA GLN A 238 8.23 14.34 13.54
C GLN A 238 8.83 14.86 12.22
N ALA A 239 9.25 13.94 11.36
CA ALA A 239 9.77 14.27 10.05
C ALA A 239 8.67 14.86 9.17
N THR A 240 9.01 15.89 8.40
CA THR A 240 8.09 16.56 7.48
C THR A 240 8.56 16.44 6.04
N ASP A 241 7.63 16.46 5.10
CA ASP A 241 7.93 16.57 3.68
C ASP A 241 8.40 18.00 3.31
N VAL A 242 8.63 18.23 2.01
CA VAL A 242 9.04 19.55 1.49
C VAL A 242 7.98 20.64 1.63
N ASN A 243 6.71 20.26 1.82
CA ASN A 243 5.58 21.16 2.02
C ASN A 243 5.28 21.41 3.51
N GLY A 244 5.97 20.73 4.42
CA GLY A 244 5.76 20.82 5.87
C GLY A 244 4.69 19.87 6.40
N GLU A 245 4.26 18.87 5.64
CA GLU A 245 3.32 17.83 6.09
C GLU A 245 4.05 16.72 6.85
N GLU A 246 3.49 16.29 7.97
CA GLU A 246 4.01 15.18 8.79
C GLU A 246 4.07 13.86 8.01
N LEU A 247 5.17 13.12 8.16
CA LEU A 247 5.41 11.87 7.45
C LEU A 247 5.06 10.64 8.29
N TYR A 248 4.51 9.64 7.60
CA TYR A 248 4.13 8.34 8.16
C TYR A 248 4.70 7.21 7.30
N VAL A 249 5.01 6.09 7.96
CA VAL A 249 5.51 4.86 7.35
C VAL A 249 4.57 3.70 7.62
N ASN A 250 4.35 2.84 6.63
CA ASN A 250 3.61 1.60 6.82
C ASN A 250 4.55 0.41 7.12
N LYS A 251 3.97 -0.77 7.37
CA LYS A 251 4.75 -1.98 7.67
C LYS A 251 5.74 -2.42 6.55
N TYR A 252 5.53 -1.96 5.32
CA TYR A 252 6.39 -2.25 4.16
C TYR A 252 7.40 -1.12 3.86
N GLY A 253 7.46 -0.11 4.73
CA GLY A 253 8.38 1.01 4.60
C GLY A 253 8.00 2.03 3.54
N GLU A 254 6.75 2.02 3.06
CA GLU A 254 6.23 3.08 2.20
C GLU A 254 5.99 4.33 3.03
N ILE A 255 6.47 5.47 2.55
CA ILE A 255 6.38 6.77 3.24
C ILE A 255 5.30 7.61 2.56
N GLN A 256 4.35 8.14 3.32
CA GLN A 256 3.29 9.02 2.84
C GLN A 256 3.10 10.23 3.78
N PRO A 257 2.72 11.40 3.24
CA PRO A 257 2.37 12.56 4.05
C PRO A 257 1.00 12.39 4.72
N LEU A 258 0.76 13.15 5.79
CA LEU A 258 -0.49 13.16 6.55
C LEU A 258 -1.74 13.32 5.66
N SER A 259 -1.66 14.12 4.60
CA SER A 259 -2.78 14.35 3.65
C SER A 259 -3.26 13.08 2.93
N ALA A 260 -2.39 12.10 2.73
CA ALA A 260 -2.71 10.85 2.05
C ALA A 260 -3.25 9.77 3.00
N VAL A 261 -2.88 9.83 4.29
CA VAL A 261 -3.14 8.76 5.27
C VAL A 261 -4.02 9.20 6.44
N GLY A 262 -4.44 10.47 6.50
CA GLY A 262 -5.16 11.05 7.63
C GLY A 262 -6.37 10.26 8.10
N ASP A 263 -7.17 9.73 7.17
CA ASP A 263 -8.38 8.93 7.47
C ASP A 263 -8.06 7.49 7.91
N LEU A 264 -6.82 7.03 7.69
CA LEU A 264 -6.34 5.68 8.00
C LEU A 264 -5.57 5.62 9.33
N LEU A 265 -5.30 6.78 9.94
CA LEU A 265 -4.59 6.86 11.22
C LEU A 265 -5.47 6.41 12.37
N VAL A 266 -4.93 5.51 13.19
CA VAL A 266 -5.59 5.05 14.41
C VAL A 266 -4.91 5.71 15.61
N ASN A 267 -5.71 6.29 16.50
CA ASN A 267 -5.17 6.85 17.73
C ASN A 267 -4.80 5.70 18.69
N GLY A 268 -3.51 5.48 18.89
CA GLY A 268 -2.99 4.37 19.68
C GLY A 268 -1.47 4.36 19.75
N LYS A 269 -0.95 3.59 20.70
CA LYS A 269 0.50 3.45 20.89
C LYS A 269 1.14 2.76 19.69
N THR A 270 2.28 3.25 19.24
CA THR A 270 3.00 2.70 18.07
C THR A 270 4.51 2.63 18.29
N GLN A 271 5.19 1.87 17.44
CA GLN A 271 6.65 1.82 17.39
C GLN A 271 7.21 3.15 16.87
N MET A 272 8.33 3.60 17.43
CA MET A 272 9.04 4.75 16.90
C MET A 272 9.89 4.33 15.71
N PHE A 273 9.80 5.07 14.60
CA PHE A 273 10.65 4.91 13.43
C PHE A 273 11.45 6.19 13.19
N SER A 274 12.75 6.07 12.98
CA SER A 274 13.58 7.18 12.49
C SER A 274 13.58 7.17 10.96
N LEU A 275 13.52 8.34 10.34
CA LEU A 275 13.61 8.51 8.88
C LEU A 275 14.92 7.91 8.32
N ASP A 276 15.99 7.90 9.13
CA ASP A 276 17.33 7.47 8.73
C ASP A 276 17.49 5.95 8.71
N ASP A 277 16.71 5.26 9.55
CA ASP A 277 16.71 3.80 9.65
C ASP A 277 15.88 3.12 8.54
N LEU A 278 15.13 3.90 7.75
CA LEU A 278 14.29 3.40 6.64
C LEU A 278 15.10 3.17 5.36
N THR A 279 16.15 2.35 5.44
CA THR A 279 17.07 2.09 4.32
C THR A 279 17.27 0.61 3.97
N ASP A 280 16.80 -0.34 4.80
CA ASP A 280 16.88 -1.79 4.55
C ASP A 280 15.89 -2.23 3.45
N THR A 281 16.23 -1.98 2.19
CA THR A 281 15.44 -2.41 1.03
C THR A 281 15.65 -3.90 0.76
N ARG A 282 14.55 -4.63 0.67
CA ARG A 282 14.49 -6.07 0.39
C ARG A 282 13.62 -6.33 -0.83
N ILE A 283 13.95 -7.39 -1.58
CA ILE A 283 13.09 -7.88 -2.65
C ILE A 283 11.99 -8.76 -2.06
N SER A 284 10.80 -8.67 -2.64
CA SER A 284 9.68 -9.51 -2.22
C SER A 284 9.94 -10.97 -2.58
N GLN A 285 9.58 -11.87 -1.67
CA GLN A 285 9.80 -13.31 -1.82
C GLN A 285 8.46 -14.06 -1.91
N PRO A 286 8.37 -15.16 -2.69
CA PRO A 286 7.23 -16.05 -2.65
C PRO A 286 7.20 -16.89 -1.36
N ALA A 287 6.02 -17.36 -0.98
CA ALA A 287 5.91 -18.40 0.04
C ALA A 287 6.51 -19.69 -0.52
N ALA A 288 7.51 -20.24 0.18
CA ALA A 288 8.25 -21.40 -0.27
C ALA A 288 8.50 -22.43 0.83
N ILE A 289 8.27 -23.70 0.52
CA ILE A 289 8.59 -24.84 1.39
C ILE A 289 9.80 -25.55 0.80
N LYS A 290 10.80 -25.79 1.65
CA LYS A 290 11.97 -26.60 1.30
C LYS A 290 11.86 -27.96 1.97
N GLY A 291 11.98 -29.03 1.18
CA GLY A 291 12.07 -30.39 1.68
C GLY A 291 13.37 -30.62 2.45
N ILE A 292 13.46 -31.75 3.13
CA ILE A 292 14.72 -32.25 3.68
C ILE A 292 15.59 -32.83 2.56
N LYS A 293 16.86 -33.10 2.85
CA LYS A 293 17.78 -33.74 1.91
C LYS A 293 17.18 -35.08 1.42
N THR A 294 17.16 -35.30 0.10
CA THR A 294 16.65 -36.53 -0.49
C THR A 294 17.50 -37.74 -0.11
N SER A 295 16.88 -38.91 0.03
CA SER A 295 17.61 -40.16 0.31
C SER A 295 18.20 -40.79 -0.96
N THR A 296 17.59 -40.46 -2.10
CA THR A 296 18.06 -40.80 -3.44
C THR A 296 18.94 -39.67 -3.95
N ASP A 297 20.11 -40.01 -4.50
CA ASP A 297 20.97 -39.04 -5.19
C ASP A 297 20.33 -38.67 -6.53
N LEU A 298 19.97 -37.39 -6.67
CA LEU A 298 19.35 -36.81 -7.86
C LEU A 298 20.21 -35.68 -8.43
N THR A 299 21.50 -35.65 -8.08
CA THR A 299 22.43 -34.65 -8.60
C THR A 299 22.64 -34.84 -10.10
N ALA A 300 23.14 -33.81 -10.80
CA ALA A 300 23.31 -33.84 -12.26
C ALA A 300 24.12 -35.03 -12.81
N ASP A 301 24.94 -35.68 -11.98
CA ASP A 301 25.76 -36.84 -12.35
C ASP A 301 25.03 -38.20 -12.16
N THR A 302 23.84 -38.19 -11.56
CA THR A 302 23.02 -39.38 -11.27
C THR A 302 21.59 -39.20 -11.76
N THR A 303 21.06 -40.17 -12.49
CA THR A 303 19.69 -40.12 -13.02
C THR A 303 18.78 -41.15 -12.38
N TYR A 304 17.53 -40.78 -12.16
CA TYR A 304 16.48 -41.67 -11.64
C TYR A 304 15.58 -42.17 -12.78
N ASN A 305 15.15 -43.43 -12.72
CA ASN A 305 14.11 -43.97 -13.61
C ASN A 305 12.97 -44.55 -12.78
N PHE A 306 11.77 -44.55 -13.34
CA PHE A 306 10.54 -44.95 -12.65
C PHE A 306 10.14 -46.40 -12.97
N SER A 307 11.05 -47.22 -13.50
CA SER A 307 10.77 -48.58 -14.00
C SER A 307 10.27 -49.54 -12.92
N SER A 308 10.65 -49.33 -11.65
CA SER A 308 10.24 -50.16 -10.51
C SER A 308 9.20 -49.49 -9.60
N VAL A 309 8.66 -48.33 -10.00
CA VAL A 309 7.68 -47.57 -9.21
C VAL A 309 6.28 -47.86 -9.75
N THR A 310 5.33 -48.17 -8.87
CA THR A 310 3.94 -48.42 -9.26
C THR A 310 3.16 -47.11 -9.41
N ALA A 311 2.12 -47.11 -10.25
CA ALA A 311 1.22 -45.96 -10.40
C ALA A 311 0.62 -45.50 -9.05
N SER A 312 0.22 -46.44 -8.19
CA SER A 312 -0.34 -46.16 -6.86
C SER A 312 0.58 -45.33 -5.94
N ASP A 313 1.90 -45.48 -6.08
CA ASP A 313 2.88 -44.74 -5.27
C ASP A 313 3.10 -43.31 -5.79
N LEU A 314 2.69 -43.03 -7.03
CA LEU A 314 2.84 -41.75 -7.72
C LEU A 314 1.52 -40.95 -7.81
N GLU A 315 0.35 -41.62 -7.75
CA GLU A 315 -0.98 -40.99 -7.80
C GLU A 315 -1.29 -40.08 -6.61
N SER A 316 -0.66 -40.31 -5.47
CA SER A 316 -0.92 -39.57 -4.23
C SER A 316 0.38 -39.28 -3.49
N MET A 317 1.29 -38.56 -4.14
CA MET A 317 2.58 -38.20 -3.53
C MET A 317 2.41 -37.32 -2.29
N PHE A 318 1.64 -36.24 -2.42
CA PHE A 318 1.19 -35.37 -1.33
C PHE A 318 0.07 -34.46 -1.84
N THR A 319 -0.66 -33.83 -0.93
CA THR A 319 -1.64 -32.77 -1.24
C THR A 319 -1.04 -31.40 -0.98
N ILE A 320 -1.31 -30.43 -1.84
CA ILE A 320 -0.77 -29.07 -1.77
C ILE A 320 -1.91 -28.06 -1.93
N ASP A 321 -1.91 -26.99 -1.15
CA ASP A 321 -2.76 -25.81 -1.32
C ASP A 321 -1.89 -24.55 -1.44
N ILE A 322 -2.31 -23.63 -2.31
CA ILE A 322 -1.53 -22.45 -2.71
C ILE A 322 -2.40 -21.20 -2.58
N ASP A 323 -1.84 -20.18 -1.93
CA ASP A 323 -2.46 -18.87 -1.69
C ASP A 323 -3.90 -19.00 -1.17
N ASP A 324 -4.10 -19.92 -0.21
CA ASP A 324 -5.37 -20.21 0.47
C ASP A 324 -6.53 -20.39 -0.53
N SER A 325 -6.34 -21.24 -1.54
CA SER A 325 -7.36 -21.48 -2.58
C SER A 325 -8.61 -22.17 -2.02
N GLY A 326 -8.48 -22.82 -0.87
CA GLY A 326 -9.54 -23.63 -0.24
C GLY A 326 -9.84 -24.94 -0.96
N VAL A 327 -9.13 -25.25 -2.05
CA VAL A 327 -9.30 -26.47 -2.85
C VAL A 327 -7.93 -27.07 -3.19
N PRO A 328 -7.33 -27.88 -2.30
CA PRO A 328 -6.01 -28.47 -2.52
C PRO A 328 -5.95 -29.34 -3.78
N VAL A 329 -4.75 -29.50 -4.32
CA VAL A 329 -4.40 -30.40 -5.43
C VAL A 329 -3.57 -31.55 -4.89
N THR A 330 -3.86 -32.77 -5.32
CA THR A 330 -2.97 -33.91 -5.09
C THR A 330 -1.95 -33.96 -6.20
N LEU A 331 -0.66 -34.02 -5.87
CA LEU A 331 0.38 -34.21 -6.87
C LEU A 331 0.35 -35.65 -7.37
N ASP A 332 0.03 -35.81 -8.65
CA ASP A 332 -0.01 -37.08 -9.38
C ASP A 332 1.09 -37.13 -10.44
N LEU A 333 2.02 -38.07 -10.29
CA LEU A 333 3.10 -38.35 -11.25
C LEU A 333 2.98 -39.76 -11.88
N SER A 334 1.80 -40.38 -11.81
CA SER A 334 1.53 -41.76 -12.25
C SER A 334 1.85 -42.02 -13.71
N HIS A 335 1.79 -40.99 -14.57
CA HIS A 335 2.19 -41.07 -15.98
C HIS A 335 3.67 -41.44 -16.18
N LEU A 336 4.50 -41.32 -15.14
CA LEU A 336 5.91 -41.75 -15.17
C LEU A 336 6.09 -43.22 -14.75
N ALA A 337 5.06 -43.89 -14.20
CA ALA A 337 5.17 -45.26 -13.71
C ALA A 337 5.64 -46.23 -14.80
N GLY A 338 6.60 -47.10 -14.48
CA GLY A 338 7.16 -48.06 -15.43
C GLY A 338 8.06 -47.46 -16.52
N SER A 339 8.25 -46.13 -16.55
CA SER A 339 9.10 -45.46 -17.54
C SER A 339 10.58 -45.83 -17.36
N THR A 340 11.24 -46.16 -18.47
CA THR A 340 12.69 -46.42 -18.51
C THR A 340 13.51 -45.15 -18.78
N THR A 341 12.83 -44.02 -19.03
CA THR A 341 13.47 -42.72 -19.24
C THR A 341 14.13 -42.25 -17.95
N THR A 342 15.39 -41.85 -18.06
CA THR A 342 16.21 -41.35 -16.95
C THR A 342 16.04 -39.84 -16.79
N MET A 343 15.71 -39.37 -15.58
CA MET A 343 15.47 -37.95 -15.25
C MET A 343 16.41 -37.49 -14.13
N THR A 344 16.86 -36.23 -14.20
CA THR A 344 17.59 -35.57 -13.09
C THR A 344 16.63 -34.94 -12.09
N GLY A 345 17.12 -34.51 -10.92
CA GLY A 345 16.29 -33.77 -9.95
C GLY A 345 15.67 -32.49 -10.53
N VAL A 346 16.35 -31.82 -11.47
CA VAL A 346 15.83 -30.64 -12.17
C VAL A 346 14.70 -31.02 -13.14
N ASP A 347 14.83 -32.15 -13.84
CA ASP A 347 13.78 -32.62 -14.76
C ASP A 347 12.52 -33.04 -13.98
N ILE A 348 12.68 -33.70 -12.83
CA ILE A 348 11.57 -34.06 -11.93
C ILE A 348 10.92 -32.79 -11.37
N ALA A 349 11.70 -31.78 -10.96
CA ALA A 349 11.17 -30.50 -10.48
C ALA A 349 10.36 -29.78 -11.57
N LYS A 350 10.82 -29.83 -12.82
CA LYS A 350 10.11 -29.27 -13.96
C LYS A 350 8.80 -29.99 -14.24
N GLU A 351 8.81 -31.32 -14.20
CA GLU A 351 7.59 -32.11 -14.38
C GLU A 351 6.55 -31.81 -13.29
N MET A 352 6.97 -31.74 -12.02
CA MET A 352 6.09 -31.31 -10.93
C MET A 352 5.55 -29.89 -11.14
N THR A 353 6.38 -28.97 -11.62
CA THR A 353 5.95 -27.59 -11.91
C THR A 353 4.86 -27.57 -12.98
N ASN A 354 4.98 -28.40 -14.01
CA ASN A 354 3.99 -28.51 -15.08
C ASN A 354 2.68 -29.10 -14.56
N VAL A 355 2.74 -30.22 -13.82
CA VAL A 355 1.56 -30.87 -13.24
C VAL A 355 0.83 -29.94 -12.28
N LEU A 356 1.54 -29.22 -11.42
CA LEU A 356 0.93 -28.27 -10.49
C LEU A 356 0.27 -27.11 -11.24
N ASN A 357 0.99 -26.46 -12.17
CA ASN A 357 0.42 -25.36 -12.95
C ASN A 357 -0.74 -25.80 -13.84
N ALA A 358 -0.76 -27.04 -14.30
CA ALA A 358 -1.91 -27.64 -14.98
C ALA A 358 -3.11 -27.79 -14.02
N GLU A 359 -2.92 -28.47 -12.90
CA GLU A 359 -4.01 -28.80 -11.97
C GLU A 359 -4.61 -27.57 -11.28
N PHE A 360 -3.81 -26.57 -10.91
CA PHE A 360 -4.29 -25.30 -10.37
C PHE A 360 -4.66 -24.27 -11.44
N GLY A 361 -4.24 -24.48 -12.69
CA GLY A 361 -4.38 -23.52 -13.76
C GLY A 361 -5.77 -23.49 -14.39
N ASP A 362 -5.81 -23.01 -15.62
CA ASP A 362 -7.01 -22.84 -16.42
C ASP A 362 -7.30 -24.03 -17.34
N GLU A 363 -6.86 -25.22 -16.93
CA GLU A 363 -7.15 -26.44 -17.66
C GLU A 363 -8.65 -26.64 -17.88
N ARG A 364 -8.94 -27.30 -19.00
CA ARG A 364 -10.30 -27.54 -19.49
C ARG A 364 -10.49 -29.00 -19.79
N TYR A 365 -11.72 -29.45 -19.60
CA TYR A 365 -12.13 -30.77 -20.02
C TYR A 365 -12.27 -30.87 -21.55
N PHE A 366 -12.06 -32.07 -22.08
CA PHE A 366 -12.59 -32.47 -23.37
C PHE A 366 -14.07 -32.84 -23.21
N ASP A 367 -14.89 -32.33 -24.12
CA ASP A 367 -16.30 -32.65 -24.26
C ASP A 367 -16.49 -33.49 -25.52
N PHE A 368 -16.66 -34.80 -25.31
CA PHE A 368 -16.83 -35.79 -26.37
C PHE A 368 -18.28 -36.01 -26.79
N THR A 369 -19.24 -35.20 -26.30
CA THR A 369 -20.67 -35.35 -26.63
C THR A 369 -20.97 -35.29 -28.13
N SER A 370 -20.17 -34.58 -28.92
CA SER A 370 -20.37 -34.44 -30.36
C SER A 370 -20.04 -35.70 -31.17
N ASN A 371 -19.06 -36.50 -30.74
CA ASN A 371 -18.71 -37.81 -31.31
C ASN A 371 -17.71 -38.56 -30.40
N THR A 372 -18.10 -39.71 -29.87
CA THR A 372 -17.27 -40.57 -29.00
C THR A 372 -16.56 -41.70 -29.75
N THR A 373 -16.72 -41.76 -31.07
CA THR A 373 -16.19 -42.86 -31.88
C THR A 373 -15.14 -42.39 -32.87
N PHE A 374 -14.12 -43.22 -33.10
CA PHE A 374 -13.14 -43.04 -34.17
C PHE A 374 -12.62 -44.39 -34.66
N GLN A 375 -12.04 -44.44 -35.85
CA GLN A 375 -11.50 -45.68 -36.41
C GLN A 375 -9.97 -45.64 -36.39
N LEU A 376 -9.38 -46.70 -35.84
CA LEU A 376 -7.95 -46.96 -35.83
C LEU A 376 -7.66 -48.13 -36.78
N ASN A 377 -6.77 -47.91 -37.74
CA ASN A 377 -6.28 -48.98 -38.61
C ASN A 377 -4.80 -49.23 -38.27
N ALA A 378 -4.48 -50.47 -37.88
CA ALA A 378 -3.13 -50.89 -37.48
C ALA A 378 -2.87 -52.33 -37.96
N SER A 379 -1.64 -52.82 -37.86
CA SER A 379 -1.33 -54.22 -38.17
C SER A 379 -0.98 -55.00 -36.91
N VAL A 380 -1.58 -56.19 -36.72
CA VAL A 380 -1.19 -57.11 -35.63
C VAL A 380 -0.66 -58.39 -36.26
N GLY A 381 0.61 -58.71 -36.04
CA GLY A 381 1.25 -59.91 -36.62
C GLY A 381 1.31 -59.92 -38.15
N GLY A 382 1.30 -58.75 -38.81
CA GLY A 382 1.35 -58.61 -40.27
C GLY A 382 -0.01 -58.62 -40.97
N VAL A 383 -1.12 -58.75 -40.23
CA VAL A 383 -2.49 -58.65 -40.76
C VAL A 383 -3.05 -57.26 -40.47
N ALA A 384 -3.64 -56.60 -41.46
CA ALA A 384 -4.29 -55.30 -41.28
C ALA A 384 -5.61 -55.49 -40.50
N LYS A 385 -5.74 -54.79 -39.37
CA LYS A 385 -6.95 -54.72 -38.56
C LYS A 385 -7.50 -53.30 -38.55
N SER A 386 -8.81 -53.16 -38.71
CA SER A 386 -9.50 -51.88 -38.72
C SER A 386 -10.57 -51.88 -37.64
N VAL A 387 -10.27 -51.23 -36.50
CA VAL A 387 -11.14 -51.26 -35.34
C VAL A 387 -11.79 -49.90 -35.10
N GLN A 388 -13.10 -49.91 -34.87
CA GLN A 388 -13.82 -48.74 -34.38
C GLN A 388 -13.71 -48.71 -32.86
N LEU A 389 -13.12 -47.64 -32.34
CA LEU A 389 -12.99 -47.38 -30.91
C LEU A 389 -14.14 -46.47 -30.50
N ASP A 390 -14.78 -46.79 -29.38
CA ASP A 390 -15.83 -45.98 -28.76
C ASP A 390 -15.45 -45.69 -27.32
N ILE A 391 -15.20 -44.42 -27.02
CA ILE A 391 -14.81 -43.98 -25.67
C ILE A 391 -16.04 -43.70 -24.78
N SER A 392 -17.27 -43.85 -25.28
CA SER A 392 -18.50 -43.69 -24.48
C SER A 392 -18.86 -44.90 -23.63
N ASN A 393 -18.27 -46.07 -23.91
CA ASN A 393 -18.62 -47.35 -23.29
C ASN A 393 -17.48 -47.94 -22.45
N LEU A 394 -16.65 -47.07 -21.88
CA LEU A 394 -15.57 -47.45 -20.98
C LEU A 394 -16.10 -47.43 -19.54
N GLY A 395 -17.04 -48.33 -19.26
CA GLY A 395 -17.42 -48.64 -17.88
C GLY A 395 -16.28 -49.41 -17.19
N SER A 396 -16.20 -49.32 -15.86
CA SER A 396 -15.20 -50.06 -15.08
C SER A 396 -15.14 -51.53 -15.50
N PHE A 397 -13.95 -52.09 -15.69
CA PHE A 397 -13.76 -53.53 -15.90
C PHE A 397 -13.01 -54.08 -14.68
N LYS A 398 -13.52 -55.15 -14.06
CA LYS A 398 -12.79 -55.82 -12.97
C LYS A 398 -11.53 -56.47 -13.55
N GLN A 399 -10.36 -56.22 -12.97
CA GLN A 399 -9.12 -56.92 -13.31
C GLN A 399 -8.63 -57.72 -12.10
N GLU A 400 -8.34 -58.99 -12.30
CA GLU A 400 -7.81 -59.87 -11.26
C GLU A 400 -6.45 -60.41 -11.68
N THR A 401 -5.46 -60.24 -10.82
CA THR A 401 -4.18 -60.92 -10.99
C THR A 401 -4.17 -62.16 -10.12
N LEU A 402 -3.98 -63.30 -10.75
CA LEU A 402 -3.81 -64.59 -10.12
C LEU A 402 -2.32 -64.87 -10.01
N THR A 403 -1.81 -65.01 -8.80
CA THR A 403 -0.40 -65.36 -8.56
C THR A 403 -0.32 -66.81 -8.10
N PHE A 404 0.53 -67.59 -8.77
CA PHE A 404 0.75 -69.00 -8.46
C PHE A 404 2.15 -69.24 -7.91
N THR A 405 2.30 -70.25 -7.05
CA THR A 405 3.61 -70.72 -6.59
C THR A 405 4.01 -72.02 -7.29
N ALA A 406 5.31 -72.33 -7.27
CA ALA A 406 5.81 -73.60 -7.78
C ALA A 406 5.26 -74.79 -6.94
N PRO A 407 4.94 -75.93 -7.55
CA PRO A 407 4.40 -77.08 -6.84
C PRO A 407 5.47 -77.78 -5.99
N THR A 408 5.04 -78.54 -4.99
CA THR A 408 5.97 -79.33 -4.16
C THR A 408 6.52 -80.52 -4.96
N ALA A 409 7.85 -80.70 -4.94
CA ALA A 409 8.54 -81.70 -5.76
C ALA A 409 7.98 -83.13 -5.58
N GLY A 410 7.55 -83.75 -6.69
CA GLY A 410 7.07 -85.14 -6.75
C GLY A 410 5.56 -85.33 -6.56
N ALA A 411 4.77 -84.25 -6.46
CA ALA A 411 3.31 -84.32 -6.43
C ALA A 411 2.73 -84.21 -7.85
N VAL A 412 1.87 -85.16 -8.25
CA VAL A 412 0.91 -84.99 -9.36
C VAL A 412 -0.47 -84.98 -8.73
N GLN A 413 -1.13 -83.83 -8.68
CA GLN A 413 -2.49 -83.72 -8.16
C GLN A 413 -3.18 -82.51 -8.82
N SER A 414 -4.50 -82.63 -9.05
CA SER A 414 -5.34 -81.57 -9.61
C SER A 414 -5.80 -80.59 -8.53
N PHE A 415 -6.00 -79.32 -8.91
CA PHE A 415 -6.62 -78.29 -8.07
C PHE A 415 -7.70 -77.55 -8.87
N THR A 416 -8.45 -76.65 -8.23
CA THR A 416 -9.55 -75.93 -8.90
C THR A 416 -9.30 -74.42 -8.90
N VAL A 417 -9.45 -73.81 -10.07
CA VAL A 417 -9.36 -72.35 -10.30
C VAL A 417 -10.65 -71.91 -10.98
N ALA A 418 -11.34 -70.92 -10.41
CA ALA A 418 -12.61 -70.41 -10.96
C ALA A 418 -13.69 -71.50 -11.19
N GLY A 419 -13.63 -72.60 -10.43
CA GLY A 419 -14.52 -73.76 -10.61
C GLY A 419 -14.06 -74.79 -11.66
N VAL A 420 -13.01 -74.48 -12.44
CA VAL A 420 -12.41 -75.37 -13.45
C VAL A 420 -11.30 -76.22 -12.83
N THR A 421 -11.27 -77.51 -13.16
CA THR A 421 -10.26 -78.45 -12.65
C THR A 421 -8.99 -78.38 -13.49
N VAL A 422 -7.88 -77.98 -12.87
CA VAL A 422 -6.55 -77.89 -13.49
C VAL A 422 -5.74 -79.13 -13.14
N THR A 423 -5.12 -79.75 -14.15
CA THR A 423 -4.29 -80.96 -13.96
C THR A 423 -2.84 -80.70 -14.36
N LEU A 424 -1.92 -80.71 -13.40
CA LEU A 424 -0.49 -80.49 -13.65
C LEU A 424 0.21 -81.77 -14.15
N ALA A 425 1.08 -81.62 -15.15
CA ALA A 425 1.99 -82.67 -15.58
C ALA A 425 3.23 -82.71 -14.67
N ALA A 426 3.94 -83.85 -14.65
CA ALA A 426 5.17 -84.01 -13.87
C ALA A 426 6.32 -83.07 -14.30
N THR A 427 6.16 -82.37 -15.43
CA THR A 427 7.09 -81.39 -16.00
C THR A 427 6.82 -79.95 -15.57
N ASP A 428 5.67 -79.67 -14.94
CA ASP A 428 5.24 -78.32 -14.56
C ASP A 428 5.77 -78.00 -13.16
N VAL A 429 7.06 -77.66 -13.07
CA VAL A 429 7.80 -77.53 -11.81
C VAL A 429 8.09 -76.08 -11.40
N THR A 430 7.72 -75.11 -12.23
CA THR A 430 7.86 -73.67 -11.94
C THR A 430 6.50 -72.97 -11.89
N ALA A 431 6.45 -71.81 -11.21
CA ALA A 431 5.23 -71.00 -11.15
C ALA A 431 4.71 -70.58 -12.54
N ALA A 432 5.62 -70.21 -13.46
CA ALA A 432 5.28 -69.87 -14.84
C ALA A 432 4.66 -71.04 -15.61
N GLN A 433 5.16 -72.26 -15.42
CA GLN A 433 4.58 -73.47 -16.04
C GLN A 433 3.20 -73.79 -15.46
N VAL A 434 3.00 -73.57 -14.16
CA VAL A 434 1.68 -73.72 -13.51
C VAL A 434 0.68 -72.71 -14.09
N ALA A 435 1.07 -71.44 -14.20
CA ALA A 435 0.22 -70.39 -14.78
C ALA A 435 -0.18 -70.73 -16.23
N ALA A 436 0.77 -71.14 -17.07
CA ALA A 436 0.51 -71.55 -18.45
C ALA A 436 -0.49 -72.72 -18.54
N GLN A 437 -0.35 -73.73 -17.67
CA GLN A 437 -1.27 -74.87 -17.64
C GLN A 437 -2.67 -74.48 -17.12
N VAL A 438 -2.76 -73.61 -16.10
CA VAL A 438 -4.04 -73.06 -15.61
C VAL A 438 -4.76 -72.32 -16.73
N LYS A 439 -4.04 -71.50 -17.51
CA LYS A 439 -4.61 -70.80 -18.66
C LYS A 439 -5.17 -71.79 -19.70
N ALA A 440 -4.38 -72.82 -20.06
CA ALA A 440 -4.80 -73.80 -21.06
C ALA A 440 -6.08 -74.54 -20.66
N ASP A 441 -6.23 -74.91 -19.38
CA ASP A 441 -7.41 -75.60 -18.87
C ASP A 441 -8.64 -74.66 -18.76
N LEU A 442 -8.45 -73.38 -18.41
CA LEU A 442 -9.52 -72.36 -18.42
C LEU A 442 -10.02 -72.03 -19.83
N ASP A 443 -9.10 -71.99 -20.81
CA ASP A 443 -9.43 -71.83 -22.23
C ASP A 443 -10.28 -73.01 -22.72
N ALA A 444 -9.90 -74.25 -22.35
CA ALA A 444 -10.57 -75.48 -22.78
C ALA A 444 -11.98 -75.67 -22.19
N ASP A 445 -12.23 -75.17 -20.97
CA ASP A 445 -13.55 -75.22 -20.31
C ASP A 445 -14.50 -74.08 -20.76
N ASN A 446 -14.10 -73.28 -21.76
CA ASN A 446 -14.87 -72.13 -22.26
C ASN A 446 -15.17 -71.06 -21.20
N PHE A 447 -14.39 -70.99 -20.11
CA PHE A 447 -14.50 -69.93 -19.10
C PHE A 447 -14.36 -68.53 -19.72
N ILE A 448 -13.61 -68.44 -20.82
CA ILE A 448 -13.34 -67.21 -21.59
C ILE A 448 -14.48 -66.86 -22.56
N THR A 449 -15.14 -67.85 -23.16
CA THR A 449 -16.02 -67.72 -24.34
C THR A 449 -17.52 -67.77 -24.02
N ALA A 450 -17.92 -67.96 -22.76
CA ALA A 450 -19.31 -68.02 -22.35
C ALA A 450 -20.00 -66.63 -22.30
N SER A 451 -20.19 -65.96 -23.44
CA SER A 451 -21.32 -65.03 -23.59
C SER A 451 -21.84 -65.06 -25.04
N GLY A 452 -23.10 -65.43 -25.23
CA GLY A 452 -23.76 -65.52 -26.54
C GLY A 452 -23.99 -64.18 -27.24
N SER A 453 -23.22 -63.12 -26.93
CA SER A 453 -23.32 -61.80 -27.55
C SER A 453 -21.98 -61.20 -28.00
N GLY A 454 -20.92 -62.00 -28.14
CA GLY A 454 -19.65 -61.55 -28.73
C GLY A 454 -18.69 -60.80 -27.79
N ASN A 455 -18.91 -60.81 -26.47
CA ASN A 455 -18.03 -60.13 -25.51
C ASN A 455 -17.36 -61.14 -24.55
N ALA A 456 -16.14 -61.58 -24.88
CA ALA A 456 -15.36 -62.58 -24.14
C ALA A 456 -14.52 -61.95 -23.01
N LYS A 457 -14.30 -62.68 -21.91
CA LYS A 457 -13.28 -62.33 -20.89
C LYS A 457 -11.89 -62.46 -21.55
N THR A 458 -10.83 -61.86 -21.01
CA THR A 458 -9.46 -62.14 -21.49
C THR A 458 -8.56 -62.63 -20.38
N ILE A 459 -7.68 -63.58 -20.70
CA ILE A 459 -6.66 -64.12 -19.80
C ILE A 459 -5.30 -63.97 -20.48
N VAL A 460 -4.38 -63.26 -19.83
CA VAL A 460 -2.99 -63.11 -20.26
C VAL A 460 -2.11 -63.90 -19.29
N ASP A 461 -1.19 -64.70 -19.83
CA ASP A 461 -0.10 -65.29 -19.06
C ASP A 461 1.11 -64.35 -19.10
N ASN A 462 1.52 -63.86 -17.94
CA ASN A 462 2.59 -62.88 -17.81
C ASN A 462 3.99 -63.53 -17.83
N GLY A 463 4.07 -64.87 -17.87
CA GLY A 463 5.32 -65.61 -18.01
C GLY A 463 6.19 -65.65 -16.75
N ASP A 464 5.75 -65.04 -15.65
CA ASP A 464 6.44 -64.97 -14.36
C ASP A 464 5.75 -65.81 -13.26
N GLY A 465 4.70 -66.56 -13.61
CA GLY A 465 3.87 -67.29 -12.66
C GLY A 465 2.60 -66.57 -12.24
N THR A 466 2.27 -65.46 -12.90
CA THR A 466 1.00 -64.76 -12.74
C THR A 466 0.12 -64.84 -14.00
N LEU A 467 -1.20 -64.88 -13.80
CA LEU A 467 -2.20 -64.71 -14.86
C LEU A 467 -3.01 -63.45 -14.60
N THR A 468 -3.24 -62.65 -15.63
CA THR A 468 -4.12 -61.47 -15.55
C THR A 468 -5.44 -61.76 -16.23
N LEU A 469 -6.52 -61.73 -15.44
CA LEU A 469 -7.91 -61.82 -15.90
C LEU A 469 -8.47 -60.42 -16.09
N LYS A 470 -8.97 -60.10 -17.27
CA LYS A 470 -9.83 -58.93 -17.49
C LYS A 470 -11.27 -59.41 -17.65
N TRP A 471 -12.13 -58.99 -16.74
CA TRP A 471 -13.56 -59.28 -16.76
C TRP A 471 -14.30 -58.29 -17.68
N ASN A 472 -15.48 -58.67 -18.15
CA ASN A 472 -16.36 -57.80 -18.93
C ASN A 472 -16.95 -56.67 -18.04
N VAL A 473 -17.31 -55.51 -18.63
CA VAL A 473 -18.05 -54.40 -17.98
C VAL A 473 -19.31 -54.90 -17.26
N LEU A 474 -19.98 -55.92 -17.81
CA LEU A 474 -21.19 -56.47 -17.22
C LEU A 474 -20.92 -57.39 -16.00
N ASP A 475 -19.68 -57.83 -15.81
CA ASP A 475 -19.29 -58.79 -14.77
C ASP A 475 -18.55 -58.15 -13.58
N VAL A 476 -18.59 -56.81 -13.46
CA VAL A 476 -17.86 -56.07 -12.41
C VAL A 476 -18.32 -56.44 -11.00
N ALA A 477 -19.56 -56.91 -10.85
CA ALA A 477 -20.12 -57.38 -9.58
C ALA A 477 -19.87 -58.88 -9.29
N ALA A 478 -19.18 -59.60 -10.17
CA ALA A 478 -18.85 -61.01 -9.95
C ALA A 478 -17.85 -61.15 -8.78
N ASP A 479 -18.02 -62.19 -7.96
CA ASP A 479 -17.08 -62.51 -6.88
C ASP A 479 -15.67 -62.80 -7.44
N ASN A 480 -14.65 -62.64 -6.60
CA ASN A 480 -13.26 -62.93 -7.00
C ASN A 480 -13.08 -64.39 -7.39
N VAL A 481 -12.15 -64.65 -8.30
CA VAL A 481 -11.75 -66.01 -8.64
C VAL A 481 -11.29 -66.73 -7.38
N VAL A 482 -12.00 -67.79 -7.05
CA VAL A 482 -11.71 -68.65 -5.90
C VAL A 482 -10.70 -69.71 -6.31
N PHE A 483 -9.66 -69.84 -5.49
CA PHE A 483 -8.70 -70.93 -5.52
C PHE A 483 -9.03 -71.96 -4.45
N ALA A 484 -9.14 -73.21 -4.85
CA ALA A 484 -9.28 -74.33 -3.93
C ALA A 484 -8.19 -75.36 -4.21
N ASP A 485 -7.18 -75.39 -3.34
CA ASP A 485 -6.24 -76.51 -3.19
C ASP A 485 -6.53 -77.20 -1.86
N ALA A 486 -6.72 -78.53 -1.87
CA ALA A 486 -7.01 -79.31 -0.67
C ALA A 486 -5.74 -79.59 0.17
N ASN A 487 -4.72 -78.71 0.08
CA ASN A 487 -3.36 -78.89 0.58
C ASN A 487 -2.65 -80.15 0.03
N THR A 488 -3.01 -80.59 -1.17
CA THR A 488 -2.46 -81.81 -1.79
C THR A 488 -1.40 -81.53 -2.85
N THR A 489 -1.40 -80.33 -3.47
CA THR A 489 -0.42 -79.92 -4.50
C THR A 489 0.69 -79.02 -3.95
N GLY A 490 0.39 -78.25 -2.89
CA GLY A 490 1.30 -77.24 -2.34
C GLY A 490 1.38 -75.96 -3.18
N VAL A 491 0.53 -75.82 -4.20
CA VAL A 491 0.37 -74.60 -4.99
C VAL A 491 -0.57 -73.67 -4.24
N THR A 492 -0.08 -72.48 -3.88
CA THR A 492 -0.90 -71.41 -3.32
C THR A 492 -1.24 -70.43 -4.42
N GLY A 493 -2.54 -70.21 -4.64
CA GLY A 493 -3.06 -69.16 -5.51
C GLY A 493 -3.59 -67.99 -4.69
N THR A 494 -3.16 -66.76 -5.00
CA THR A 494 -3.82 -65.55 -4.49
C THR A 494 -4.50 -64.83 -5.64
N SER A 495 -5.79 -64.50 -5.48
CA SER A 495 -6.46 -63.51 -6.33
C SER A 495 -6.33 -62.16 -5.64
N THR A 496 -5.60 -61.25 -6.28
CA THR A 496 -5.60 -59.84 -5.94
C THR A 496 -6.40 -59.10 -6.99
N VAL A 497 -7.50 -58.49 -6.57
CA VAL A 497 -8.24 -57.54 -7.41
C VAL A 497 -7.38 -56.31 -7.50
N LEU A 498 -6.93 -55.99 -8.71
CA LEU A 498 -6.49 -54.64 -8.99
C LEU A 498 -7.77 -53.82 -9.11
N ALA A 499 -7.84 -52.68 -8.41
CA ALA A 499 -8.89 -51.70 -8.69
C ALA A 499 -8.96 -51.50 -10.22
N PRO A 500 -10.16 -51.39 -10.83
CA PRO A 500 -10.31 -51.33 -12.27
C PRO A 500 -9.30 -50.32 -12.83
N TYR A 501 -8.38 -50.79 -13.67
CA TYR A 501 -7.43 -49.94 -14.36
C TYR A 501 -8.19 -49.22 -15.47
N THR A 502 -8.83 -48.08 -15.13
CA THR A 502 -9.17 -46.93 -16.00
C THR A 502 -10.14 -45.98 -15.31
N ALA A 503 -9.91 -44.68 -15.54
CA ALA A 503 -10.78 -43.54 -15.23
C ALA A 503 -12.28 -43.81 -15.42
N ASP A 504 -13.08 -43.51 -14.40
CA ASP A 504 -14.54 -43.42 -14.47
C ASP A 504 -14.91 -42.21 -15.37
N ILE A 505 -14.95 -42.39 -16.69
CA ILE A 505 -15.50 -41.39 -17.63
C ILE A 505 -17.04 -41.48 -17.63
N SER A 506 -17.66 -41.45 -16.45
CA SER A 506 -19.10 -41.40 -16.30
C SER A 506 -19.71 -40.12 -16.89
N ASP A 507 -18.91 -39.06 -17.03
CA ASP A 507 -19.29 -37.79 -17.65
C ASP A 507 -18.40 -37.45 -18.87
N ILE A 508 -18.86 -37.83 -20.06
CA ILE A 508 -18.19 -37.54 -21.35
C ILE A 508 -18.05 -36.04 -21.67
N THR A 509 -18.69 -35.15 -20.89
CA THR A 509 -18.52 -33.70 -21.02
C THR A 509 -17.33 -33.18 -20.21
N LYS A 510 -16.77 -34.01 -19.32
CA LYS A 510 -15.74 -33.65 -18.34
C LYS A 510 -14.56 -34.61 -18.36
N VAL A 511 -13.98 -34.85 -19.52
CA VAL A 511 -12.86 -35.79 -19.66
C VAL A 511 -11.55 -35.04 -19.59
N ARG A 512 -10.67 -35.35 -18.62
CA ARG A 512 -9.32 -34.76 -18.60
C ARG A 512 -8.47 -35.39 -19.70
N ARG A 513 -7.34 -34.75 -20.01
CA ARG A 513 -6.39 -35.26 -21.00
C ARG A 513 -5.85 -36.65 -20.63
N GLY A 514 -5.45 -36.85 -19.37
CA GLY A 514 -4.96 -38.14 -18.86
C GLY A 514 -6.02 -39.22 -18.96
N ASP A 515 -7.21 -38.95 -18.42
CA ASP A 515 -8.37 -39.85 -18.51
C ASP A 515 -8.67 -40.25 -19.97
N ALA A 516 -8.58 -39.30 -20.91
CA ALA A 516 -8.78 -39.56 -22.33
C ALA A 516 -7.70 -40.48 -22.92
N VAL A 517 -6.43 -40.31 -22.55
CA VAL A 517 -5.33 -41.20 -22.97
C VAL A 517 -5.56 -42.61 -22.44
N GLU A 518 -5.85 -42.73 -21.14
CA GLU A 518 -6.11 -44.02 -20.49
C GLU A 518 -7.31 -44.74 -21.10
N ALA A 519 -8.39 -44.00 -21.34
CA ALA A 519 -9.58 -44.50 -21.99
C ALA A 519 -9.33 -44.98 -23.42
N MET A 520 -8.57 -44.21 -24.20
CA MET A 520 -8.20 -44.62 -25.56
C MET A 520 -7.27 -45.83 -25.53
N GLN A 521 -6.30 -45.90 -24.61
CA GLN A 521 -5.46 -47.09 -24.44
C GLN A 521 -6.30 -48.32 -24.08
N ALA A 522 -7.25 -48.19 -23.16
CA ALA A 522 -8.13 -49.29 -22.79
C ALA A 522 -9.03 -49.74 -23.94
N ALA A 523 -9.53 -48.80 -24.74
CA ALA A 523 -10.27 -49.11 -25.96
C ALA A 523 -9.39 -49.85 -26.99
N VAL A 524 -8.13 -49.42 -27.18
CA VAL A 524 -7.13 -50.06 -28.07
C VAL A 524 -6.79 -51.48 -27.60
N ASP A 525 -6.60 -51.67 -26.29
CA ASP A 525 -6.35 -52.99 -25.69
C ASP A 525 -7.55 -53.93 -25.83
N ALA A 526 -8.76 -53.44 -25.54
CA ALA A 526 -10.00 -54.21 -25.69
C ALA A 526 -10.27 -54.59 -27.15
N ALA A 527 -9.82 -53.76 -28.09
CA ALA A 527 -9.81 -54.02 -29.53
C ALA A 527 -8.78 -55.07 -29.98
N GLY A 528 -7.94 -55.59 -29.07
CA GLY A 528 -6.93 -56.60 -29.37
C GLY A 528 -5.73 -56.05 -30.15
N LEU A 529 -5.46 -54.74 -30.04
CA LEU A 529 -4.31 -54.03 -30.61
C LEU A 529 -3.24 -53.78 -29.52
N THR A 530 -2.84 -54.83 -28.81
CA THR A 530 -2.01 -54.76 -27.60
C THR A 530 -0.59 -54.24 -27.80
N THR A 531 -0.16 -54.05 -29.05
CA THR A 531 1.15 -53.49 -29.42
C THR A 531 1.10 -51.99 -29.68
N VAL A 532 -0.11 -51.40 -29.76
CA VAL A 532 -0.31 -49.97 -29.97
C VAL A 532 -0.41 -49.27 -28.62
N THR A 533 0.47 -48.30 -28.40
CA THR A 533 0.47 -47.42 -27.23
C THR A 533 -0.12 -46.06 -27.58
N VAL A 534 -0.97 -45.53 -26.69
CA VAL A 534 -1.61 -44.23 -26.78
C VAL A 534 -0.95 -43.27 -25.80
N GLY A 535 -0.65 -42.05 -26.26
CA GLY A 535 -0.15 -40.96 -25.42
C GLY A 535 -0.75 -39.63 -25.83
N PHE A 536 -0.37 -38.54 -25.17
CA PHE A 536 -0.69 -37.18 -25.60
C PHE A 536 0.58 -36.34 -25.70
N ASP A 537 0.83 -35.78 -26.87
CA ASP A 537 1.92 -34.83 -27.09
C ASP A 537 1.45 -33.42 -26.73
N ALA A 538 1.95 -32.90 -25.61
CA ALA A 538 1.62 -31.57 -25.12
C ALA A 538 2.15 -30.43 -26.01
N VAL A 539 3.26 -30.66 -26.73
CA VAL A 539 3.92 -29.65 -27.56
C VAL A 539 3.20 -29.52 -28.89
N ASN A 540 2.94 -30.65 -29.55
CA ASN A 540 2.25 -30.69 -30.84
C ASN A 540 0.72 -30.71 -30.71
N ARG A 541 0.20 -30.83 -29.48
CA ARG A 541 -1.22 -30.75 -29.11
C ARG A 541 -2.03 -31.82 -29.84
N GLY A 542 -1.71 -33.09 -29.64
CA GLY A 542 -2.43 -34.20 -30.25
C GLY A 542 -2.21 -35.53 -29.55
N PHE A 543 -3.17 -36.44 -29.69
CA PHE A 543 -3.00 -37.82 -29.23
C PHE A 543 -1.99 -38.54 -30.14
N THR A 544 -1.12 -39.32 -29.52
CA THR A 544 -0.12 -40.14 -30.21
C THR A 544 -0.55 -41.60 -30.15
N PHE A 545 -0.30 -42.32 -31.23
CA PHE A 545 -0.51 -43.75 -31.38
C PHE A 545 0.79 -44.35 -31.94
N SER A 546 1.48 -45.17 -31.19
CA SER A 546 2.78 -45.72 -31.60
C SER A 546 2.85 -47.23 -31.42
N GLU A 547 3.70 -47.88 -32.19
CA GLU A 547 3.96 -49.32 -32.10
C GLU A 547 5.47 -49.55 -32.25
N ALA A 548 6.03 -50.46 -31.46
CA ALA A 548 7.47 -50.71 -31.39
C ALA A 548 8.08 -51.21 -32.71
N ASP A 549 7.29 -51.87 -33.57
CA ASP A 549 7.73 -52.53 -34.80
C ASP A 549 7.35 -51.77 -36.10
N SER A 550 7.04 -50.46 -36.03
CA SER A 550 6.80 -49.57 -37.19
C SER A 550 5.64 -49.98 -38.11
N GLY A 551 4.57 -50.58 -37.57
CA GLY A 551 3.32 -50.78 -38.31
C GLY A 551 2.73 -49.44 -38.78
N ALA A 552 2.19 -49.39 -40.00
CA ALA A 552 1.52 -48.19 -40.51
C ALA A 552 0.19 -47.96 -39.78
N ILE A 553 0.21 -47.18 -38.70
CA ILE A 553 -1.00 -46.77 -37.97
C ILE A 553 -1.66 -45.60 -38.70
N SER A 554 -3.00 -45.63 -38.79
CA SER A 554 -3.76 -44.50 -39.30
C SER A 554 -5.09 -44.33 -38.58
N LEU A 555 -5.56 -43.08 -38.53
CA LEU A 555 -6.82 -42.71 -37.91
C LEU A 555 -7.76 -42.09 -38.94
N GLN A 556 -9.06 -42.32 -38.78
CA GLN A 556 -10.10 -41.64 -39.55
C GLN A 556 -11.38 -41.52 -38.72
N ALA A 557 -12.27 -40.61 -39.11
CA ALA A 557 -13.62 -40.63 -38.59
C ALA A 557 -14.28 -41.99 -38.92
N PRO A 558 -15.15 -42.54 -38.04
CA PRO A 558 -15.79 -43.81 -38.31
C PRO A 558 -16.56 -43.74 -39.64
N GLN A 559 -16.51 -44.81 -40.42
CA GLN A 559 -17.23 -44.93 -41.68
C GLN A 559 -18.56 -45.65 -41.43
N SER A 560 -19.64 -45.22 -42.09
CA SER A 560 -20.83 -46.07 -42.15
C SER A 560 -20.43 -47.33 -42.94
N ARG A 561 -20.55 -48.51 -42.32
CA ARG A 561 -20.00 -49.75 -42.87
C ARG A 561 -20.96 -50.91 -42.66
N GLN A 562 -21.01 -51.81 -43.64
CA GLN A 562 -21.69 -53.09 -43.54
C GLN A 562 -20.73 -54.19 -44.01
N SER A 563 -20.44 -55.12 -43.11
CA SER A 563 -19.61 -56.30 -43.39
C SER A 563 -20.49 -57.54 -43.47
N PHE A 564 -20.13 -58.42 -44.38
CA PHE A 564 -20.86 -59.64 -44.69
C PHE A 564 -19.90 -60.82 -44.66
N ASP A 565 -20.15 -61.75 -43.73
CA ASP A 565 -19.52 -63.05 -43.79
C ASP A 565 -19.95 -63.73 -45.07
N VAL A 566 -18.98 -64.05 -45.91
CA VAL A 566 -19.21 -64.78 -47.15
C VAL A 566 -18.85 -66.22 -46.87
N THR A 567 -19.85 -67.11 -46.91
CA THR A 567 -19.58 -68.56 -46.95
C THR A 567 -19.91 -69.08 -48.34
N ALA A 568 -18.93 -69.68 -48.99
CA ALA A 568 -19.07 -70.21 -50.33
C ALA A 568 -19.72 -71.60 -50.31
N GLY A 569 -20.66 -71.83 -51.24
CA GLY A 569 -21.03 -73.17 -51.66
C GLY A 569 -19.96 -73.79 -52.56
N THR A 570 -20.09 -75.09 -52.87
CA THR A 570 -19.09 -75.87 -53.62
C THR A 570 -18.97 -75.57 -55.12
N ASP A 571 -19.67 -74.56 -55.65
CA ASP A 571 -19.75 -74.25 -57.09
C ASP A 571 -19.46 -72.76 -57.39
N SER A 572 -19.01 -72.47 -58.61
CA SER A 572 -18.71 -71.11 -59.11
C SER A 572 -19.96 -70.21 -59.14
N LEU A 573 -19.89 -69.01 -58.55
CA LEU A 573 -20.99 -68.03 -58.58
C LEU A 573 -20.99 -67.26 -59.92
N GLN A 574 -22.13 -67.29 -60.63
CA GLN A 574 -22.38 -66.46 -61.81
C GLN A 574 -23.35 -65.33 -61.47
N ASP A 575 -22.97 -64.11 -61.85
CA ASP A 575 -23.75 -62.86 -61.75
C ASP A 575 -24.28 -62.51 -60.35
N VAL A 576 -23.41 -61.89 -59.54
CA VAL A 576 -23.75 -61.28 -58.25
C VAL A 576 -23.88 -59.77 -58.43
N SER A 577 -25.01 -59.21 -58.03
CA SER A 577 -25.19 -57.76 -57.94
C SER A 577 -25.43 -57.31 -56.50
N VAL A 578 -24.94 -56.12 -56.19
CA VAL A 578 -25.17 -55.42 -54.95
C VAL A 578 -25.72 -54.04 -55.27
N THR A 579 -26.83 -53.68 -54.64
CA THR A 579 -27.45 -52.36 -54.74
C THR A 579 -27.33 -51.65 -53.40
N LEU A 580 -26.75 -50.46 -53.43
CA LEU A 580 -26.50 -49.61 -52.29
C LEU A 580 -27.43 -48.39 -52.38
N THR A 581 -28.27 -48.16 -51.38
CA THR A 581 -29.25 -47.06 -51.38
C THR A 581 -29.05 -46.15 -50.18
N GLU A 582 -28.81 -44.86 -50.44
CA GLU A 582 -28.61 -43.82 -49.44
C GLU A 582 -29.93 -43.32 -48.82
N SER A 583 -29.84 -42.65 -47.67
CA SER A 583 -31.00 -42.06 -46.98
C SER A 583 -31.72 -40.97 -47.78
N ASP A 584 -31.05 -40.33 -48.73
CA ASP A 584 -31.64 -39.32 -49.62
C ASP A 584 -32.27 -39.91 -50.90
N GLY A 585 -32.19 -41.25 -51.08
CA GLY A 585 -32.73 -41.98 -52.21
C GLY A 585 -31.75 -42.21 -53.37
N THR A 586 -30.49 -41.78 -53.25
CA THR A 586 -29.44 -42.08 -54.24
C THR A 586 -29.13 -43.58 -54.28
N VAL A 587 -29.09 -44.18 -55.47
CA VAL A 587 -28.89 -45.64 -55.67
C VAL A 587 -27.65 -45.91 -56.51
N VAL A 588 -26.77 -46.79 -56.01
CA VAL A 588 -25.62 -47.34 -56.72
C VAL A 588 -25.79 -48.85 -56.85
N SER A 589 -25.83 -49.38 -58.08
CA SER A 589 -25.84 -50.83 -58.33
C SER A 589 -24.52 -51.27 -58.94
N LEU A 590 -23.85 -52.22 -58.32
CA LEU A 590 -22.62 -52.84 -58.80
C LEU A 590 -22.91 -54.30 -59.13
N SER A 591 -22.39 -54.80 -60.24
CA SER A 591 -22.60 -56.19 -60.68
C SER A 591 -21.28 -56.79 -61.14
N ILE A 592 -21.03 -58.03 -60.73
CA ILE A 592 -19.83 -58.79 -61.07
C ILE A 592 -20.22 -60.18 -61.57
N SER A 593 -19.42 -60.72 -62.49
CA SER A 593 -19.62 -62.04 -63.10
C SER A 593 -18.38 -62.93 -62.90
N ASN A 594 -18.59 -64.24 -62.97
CA ASN A 594 -17.53 -65.28 -62.93
C ASN A 594 -16.63 -65.21 -61.70
N ILE A 595 -17.17 -65.45 -60.50
CA ILE A 595 -16.36 -65.56 -59.28
C ILE A 595 -15.85 -67.00 -59.19
N ASP A 596 -14.55 -67.18 -59.41
CA ASP A 596 -13.87 -68.47 -59.25
C ASP A 596 -13.50 -68.62 -57.77
N ILE A 597 -14.21 -69.48 -57.06
CA ILE A 597 -14.01 -69.76 -55.64
C ILE A 597 -13.44 -71.18 -55.59
N GLY A 598 -12.18 -71.32 -55.17
CA GLY A 598 -11.43 -72.58 -55.31
C GLY A 598 -12.15 -73.82 -54.76
N THR A 599 -11.78 -75.00 -55.26
CA THR A 599 -12.49 -76.29 -55.08
C THR A 599 -12.45 -76.91 -53.66
N SER A 600 -12.30 -76.12 -52.61
CA SER A 600 -12.25 -76.62 -51.23
C SER A 600 -13.39 -76.00 -50.43
N GLY A 601 -14.34 -76.83 -49.98
CA GLY A 601 -15.50 -76.44 -49.16
C GLY A 601 -15.15 -75.97 -47.75
N VAL A 602 -14.30 -74.96 -47.64
CA VAL A 602 -13.94 -74.24 -46.42
C VAL A 602 -14.67 -72.89 -46.46
N GLN A 603 -15.12 -72.39 -45.30
CA GLN A 603 -15.76 -71.07 -45.22
C GLN A 603 -14.81 -70.01 -45.80
N ALA A 604 -15.31 -69.11 -46.66
CA ALA A 604 -14.48 -68.08 -47.29
C ALA A 604 -13.98 -67.01 -46.30
N THR A 605 -14.42 -67.05 -45.04
CA THR A 605 -13.80 -66.35 -43.91
C THR A 605 -12.35 -66.77 -43.65
N GLU A 606 -11.90 -67.95 -44.11
CA GLU A 606 -10.51 -68.41 -43.96
C GLU A 606 -9.65 -68.33 -45.24
N ASP A 607 -10.24 -68.14 -46.43
CA ASP A 607 -9.49 -68.01 -47.69
C ASP A 607 -9.40 -66.54 -48.15
N ALA A 608 -8.37 -65.85 -47.64
CA ALA A 608 -8.09 -64.45 -47.94
C ALA A 608 -7.98 -64.15 -49.46
N ALA A 609 -7.60 -65.13 -50.28
CA ALA A 609 -7.45 -64.94 -51.72
C ALA A 609 -8.80 -64.84 -52.46
N ALA A 610 -9.80 -65.63 -52.04
CA ALA A 610 -11.14 -65.59 -52.62
C ALA A 610 -11.86 -64.27 -52.32
N LEU A 611 -11.77 -63.81 -51.07
CA LEU A 611 -12.34 -62.55 -50.63
C LEU A 611 -11.68 -61.35 -51.33
N ALA A 612 -10.34 -61.35 -51.45
CA ALA A 612 -9.59 -60.34 -52.18
C ALA A 612 -9.97 -60.28 -53.68
N SER A 613 -10.24 -61.45 -54.29
CA SER A 613 -10.72 -61.54 -55.68
C SER A 613 -12.10 -60.91 -55.86
N MET A 614 -13.03 -61.13 -54.92
CA MET A 614 -14.35 -60.49 -54.92
C MET A 614 -14.26 -58.97 -54.76
N VAL A 615 -13.47 -58.51 -53.80
CA VAL A 615 -13.20 -57.07 -53.59
C VAL A 615 -12.68 -56.44 -54.87
N THR A 616 -11.65 -57.04 -55.49
CA THR A 616 -11.05 -56.53 -56.73
C THR A 616 -12.08 -56.43 -57.87
N LYS A 617 -12.97 -57.43 -58.01
CA LYS A 617 -14.00 -57.43 -59.05
C LYS A 617 -15.09 -56.39 -58.80
N PHE A 618 -15.54 -56.19 -57.56
CA PHE A 618 -16.50 -55.14 -57.24
C PHE A 618 -15.91 -53.74 -57.43
N GLN A 619 -14.64 -53.55 -57.08
CA GLN A 619 -13.92 -52.30 -57.34
C GLN A 619 -13.75 -52.03 -58.85
N ALA A 620 -13.69 -53.08 -59.67
CA ALA A 620 -13.64 -52.96 -61.12
C ALA A 620 -15.02 -52.82 -61.79
N ALA A 621 -16.13 -52.93 -61.04
CA ALA A 621 -17.48 -52.89 -61.58
C ALA A 621 -17.87 -51.47 -62.05
N THR A 622 -18.65 -51.39 -63.12
CA THR A 622 -19.15 -50.13 -63.69
C THR A 622 -19.99 -49.38 -62.64
N GLY A 623 -19.64 -48.11 -62.37
CA GLY A 623 -20.30 -47.28 -61.36
C GLY A 623 -19.57 -47.20 -60.02
N TYR A 624 -18.60 -48.08 -59.73
CA TYR A 624 -17.84 -48.07 -58.46
C TYR A 624 -17.02 -46.79 -58.27
N SER A 625 -16.24 -46.38 -59.28
CA SER A 625 -15.33 -45.22 -59.19
C SER A 625 -16.03 -43.88 -58.97
N SER A 626 -17.34 -43.80 -59.23
CA SER A 626 -18.19 -42.62 -59.02
C SER A 626 -19.18 -42.81 -57.87
N SER A 627 -19.12 -43.94 -57.16
CA SER A 627 -20.14 -44.34 -56.19
C SER A 627 -20.00 -43.66 -54.82
N GLY A 628 -18.80 -43.21 -54.46
CA GLY A 628 -18.50 -42.73 -53.10
C GLY A 628 -18.38 -43.84 -52.04
N TYR A 629 -18.50 -45.11 -52.44
CA TYR A 629 -18.34 -46.27 -51.55
C TYR A 629 -16.93 -46.86 -51.65
N THR A 630 -16.41 -47.33 -50.52
CA THR A 630 -15.19 -48.13 -50.42
C THR A 630 -15.58 -49.60 -50.21
N ILE A 631 -15.11 -50.49 -51.08
CA ILE A 631 -15.32 -51.93 -50.94
C ILE A 631 -14.00 -52.58 -50.57
N SER A 632 -13.98 -53.37 -49.50
CA SER A 632 -12.76 -53.98 -48.97
C SER A 632 -13.05 -55.30 -48.26
N SER A 633 -12.00 -56.02 -47.89
CA SER A 633 -12.07 -57.14 -46.95
C SER A 633 -11.63 -56.65 -45.58
N VAL A 634 -12.48 -56.77 -44.56
CA VAL A 634 -12.17 -56.39 -43.17
C VAL A 634 -12.53 -57.56 -42.28
N ASP A 635 -11.60 -58.02 -41.45
CA ASP A 635 -11.76 -59.13 -40.50
C ASP A 635 -12.32 -60.43 -41.12
N GLY A 636 -11.91 -60.77 -42.35
CA GLY A 636 -12.35 -61.98 -43.06
C GLY A 636 -13.75 -61.87 -43.70
N ALA A 637 -14.37 -60.69 -43.67
CA ALA A 637 -15.69 -60.42 -44.25
C ALA A 637 -15.62 -59.43 -45.43
N LEU A 638 -16.56 -59.52 -46.36
CA LEU A 638 -16.72 -58.54 -47.45
C LEU A 638 -17.39 -57.29 -46.90
N SER A 639 -16.75 -56.14 -47.05
CA SER A 639 -17.20 -54.90 -46.42
C SER A 639 -17.47 -53.81 -47.44
N PHE A 640 -18.61 -53.14 -47.26
CA PHE A 640 -19.02 -51.94 -47.99
C PHE A 640 -19.03 -50.80 -46.99
N ALA A 641 -18.36 -49.71 -47.31
CA ALA A 641 -18.29 -48.54 -46.44
C ALA A 641 -18.53 -47.25 -47.22
N ARG A 642 -19.05 -46.21 -46.56
CA ARG A 642 -18.99 -44.83 -47.07
C ARG A 642 -18.13 -43.97 -46.16
N ASN A 643 -17.28 -43.19 -46.80
CA ASN A 643 -16.37 -42.32 -46.08
C ASN A 643 -17.08 -41.04 -45.59
N ASP A 644 -18.21 -40.64 -46.19
CA ASP A 644 -18.99 -39.46 -45.77
C ASP A 644 -19.92 -39.71 -44.57
N GLY A 645 -19.93 -40.95 -44.05
CA GLY A 645 -20.73 -41.32 -42.89
C GLY A 645 -22.24 -41.35 -43.14
N ALA A 646 -22.69 -41.20 -44.40
CA ALA A 646 -24.10 -41.27 -44.74
C ALA A 646 -24.65 -42.69 -44.50
N ALA A 647 -25.82 -42.79 -43.89
CA ALA A 647 -26.51 -44.07 -43.73
C ALA A 647 -26.90 -44.62 -45.12
N PHE A 648 -26.62 -45.89 -45.36
CA PHE A 648 -27.04 -46.59 -46.56
C PHE A 648 -27.55 -47.99 -46.23
N THR A 649 -28.32 -48.52 -47.15
CA THR A 649 -28.80 -49.90 -47.16
C THR A 649 -28.10 -50.68 -48.25
N THR A 650 -27.76 -51.93 -47.97
CA THR A 650 -27.22 -52.86 -48.97
C THR A 650 -28.31 -53.84 -49.37
N LEU A 651 -28.29 -54.27 -50.62
CA LEU A 651 -29.18 -55.28 -51.16
C LEU A 651 -28.39 -56.17 -52.10
N PHE A 652 -28.22 -57.44 -51.75
CA PHE A 652 -27.61 -58.43 -52.64
C PHE A 652 -28.68 -59.10 -53.50
N ALA A 653 -28.35 -59.34 -54.77
CA ALA A 653 -29.16 -60.13 -55.67
C ALA A 653 -28.27 -61.06 -56.52
N ALA A 654 -28.74 -62.27 -56.77
CA ALA A 654 -28.08 -63.26 -57.62
C ALA A 654 -28.97 -63.59 -58.83
N GLY A 655 -28.34 -63.81 -60.00
CA GLY A 655 -29.03 -64.19 -61.23
C GLY A 655 -29.69 -65.57 -61.17
N SER A 656 -30.92 -65.70 -61.69
CA SER A 656 -31.83 -66.84 -61.47
C SER A 656 -31.61 -68.08 -62.37
N SER A 657 -30.39 -68.38 -62.82
CA SER A 657 -30.16 -69.55 -63.68
C SER A 657 -29.33 -70.65 -62.99
N GLY A 658 -30.01 -71.48 -62.19
CA GLY A 658 -29.66 -72.89 -62.00
C GLY A 658 -28.52 -73.24 -61.05
N TYR A 659 -28.52 -72.75 -59.80
CA TYR A 659 -27.52 -73.12 -58.78
C TYR A 659 -28.18 -73.54 -57.47
N ASP A 660 -27.71 -74.64 -56.87
CA ASP A 660 -28.19 -75.23 -55.59
C ASP A 660 -27.13 -75.10 -54.48
N GLY A 661 -26.29 -74.06 -54.56
CA GLY A 661 -25.26 -73.72 -53.57
C GLY A 661 -25.27 -72.22 -53.31
N GLY A 662 -26.10 -71.77 -52.37
CA GLY A 662 -26.35 -70.36 -52.09
C GLY A 662 -25.12 -69.62 -51.55
N LEU A 663 -25.00 -68.34 -51.93
CA LEU A 663 -24.18 -67.37 -51.21
C LEU A 663 -24.83 -67.15 -49.84
N LEU A 664 -24.18 -67.62 -48.78
CA LEU A 664 -24.64 -67.39 -47.41
C LEU A 664 -24.10 -66.04 -46.94
N ILE A 665 -25.02 -65.17 -46.50
CA ILE A 665 -24.72 -63.86 -45.94
C ILE A 665 -25.27 -63.85 -44.50
N GLY A 666 -24.39 -64.01 -43.52
CA GLY A 666 -24.75 -64.13 -42.10
C GLY A 666 -25.26 -65.52 -41.67
N ALA A 667 -25.49 -65.69 -40.36
CA ALA A 667 -25.61 -67.00 -39.71
C ALA A 667 -26.93 -67.78 -39.94
N THR A 668 -27.94 -67.23 -40.64
CA THR A 668 -29.27 -67.90 -40.69
C THR A 668 -30.03 -67.87 -42.03
N ASP A 669 -29.61 -67.15 -43.07
CA ASP A 669 -30.40 -67.07 -44.32
C ASP A 669 -29.63 -67.56 -45.56
N GLN A 670 -30.17 -68.62 -46.17
CA GLN A 670 -29.76 -69.14 -47.48
C GLN A 670 -30.39 -68.27 -48.58
N ILE A 671 -29.58 -67.65 -49.45
CA ILE A 671 -30.10 -66.94 -50.63
C ILE A 671 -30.43 -67.97 -51.72
N THR A 672 -31.65 -68.52 -51.68
CA THR A 672 -32.27 -69.27 -52.79
C THR A 672 -33.38 -68.42 -53.42
N GLY A 673 -33.01 -67.58 -54.39
CA GLY A 673 -33.91 -66.64 -55.08
C GLY A 673 -33.68 -65.17 -54.71
N ALA A 674 -34.48 -64.26 -55.27
CA ALA A 674 -34.42 -62.82 -54.94
C ALA A 674 -34.84 -62.60 -53.49
N VAL A 675 -33.89 -62.73 -52.57
CA VAL A 675 -34.06 -62.52 -51.13
C VAL A 675 -33.58 -61.11 -50.81
N THR A 676 -34.48 -60.31 -50.23
CA THR A 676 -34.22 -58.93 -49.85
C THR A 676 -33.79 -58.88 -48.39
N THR A 677 -32.49 -58.78 -48.11
CA THR A 677 -31.99 -58.45 -46.78
C THR A 677 -31.56 -56.99 -46.77
N SER A 678 -32.44 -56.09 -46.30
CA SER A 678 -32.08 -54.70 -46.06
C SER A 678 -31.45 -54.58 -44.67
N VAL A 679 -30.15 -54.34 -44.62
CA VAL A 679 -29.46 -53.94 -43.39
C VAL A 679 -29.17 -52.44 -43.51
N THR A 680 -29.43 -51.66 -42.46
CA THR A 680 -29.22 -50.20 -42.45
C THR A 680 -27.97 -49.89 -41.64
N ALA A 681 -27.02 -49.14 -42.22
CA ALA A 681 -25.87 -48.63 -41.48
C ALA A 681 -26.24 -47.37 -40.68
N SER A 682 -25.71 -47.22 -39.46
CA SER A 682 -25.84 -45.98 -38.66
C SER A 682 -25.00 -44.85 -39.26
N SER A 683 -25.50 -43.61 -39.22
CA SER A 683 -24.74 -42.42 -39.64
C SER A 683 -23.71 -41.99 -38.60
N VAL A 684 -22.55 -41.52 -39.03
CA VAL A 684 -21.50 -40.96 -38.15
C VAL A 684 -20.92 -39.67 -38.73
N ASN A 685 -20.77 -38.65 -37.89
CA ASN A 685 -20.25 -37.33 -38.25
C ASN A 685 -18.73 -37.25 -38.04
N SER A 686 -18.04 -36.24 -38.60
CA SER A 686 -16.63 -35.93 -38.29
C SER A 686 -16.37 -35.87 -36.78
N ASN A 687 -15.21 -36.36 -36.31
CA ASN A 687 -14.85 -36.26 -34.90
C ASN A 687 -14.19 -34.89 -34.66
N SER A 688 -14.98 -33.91 -34.24
CA SER A 688 -14.53 -32.52 -34.05
C SER A 688 -13.52 -32.36 -32.92
N VAL A 689 -13.57 -33.25 -31.91
CA VAL A 689 -12.68 -33.23 -30.74
C VAL A 689 -11.28 -33.69 -31.13
N LEU A 690 -11.20 -34.80 -31.89
CA LEU A 690 -9.93 -35.34 -32.40
C LEU A 690 -9.50 -34.72 -33.74
N GLY A 691 -10.31 -33.81 -34.30
CA GLY A 691 -10.09 -33.20 -35.61
C GLY A 691 -9.99 -34.23 -36.76
N LEU A 692 -10.69 -35.36 -36.65
CA LEU A 692 -10.69 -36.40 -37.68
C LEU A 692 -11.80 -36.15 -38.70
N SER A 693 -11.48 -36.39 -39.96
CA SER A 693 -12.45 -36.39 -41.07
C SER A 693 -12.58 -37.79 -41.67
N ALA A 694 -13.40 -37.88 -42.71
CA ALA A 694 -13.52 -39.02 -43.61
C ALA A 694 -12.20 -39.49 -44.24
N ALA A 695 -11.18 -38.62 -44.31
CA ALA A 695 -9.89 -38.93 -44.89
C ALA A 695 -8.98 -39.62 -43.87
N VAL A 696 -8.23 -40.62 -44.33
CA VAL A 696 -7.22 -41.31 -43.53
C VAL A 696 -6.08 -40.34 -43.18
N SER A 697 -5.91 -40.08 -41.89
CA SER A 697 -4.73 -39.44 -41.33
C SER A 697 -3.70 -40.51 -40.97
N ALA A 698 -2.58 -40.55 -41.69
CA ALA A 698 -1.45 -41.38 -41.30
C ALA A 698 -0.86 -40.86 -39.99
N VAL A 699 -0.43 -41.78 -39.14
CA VAL A 699 0.38 -41.46 -37.97
C VAL A 699 1.84 -41.36 -38.40
N GLY A 700 2.51 -40.26 -38.04
CA GLY A 700 3.92 -40.04 -38.33
C GLY A 700 4.84 -40.91 -37.48
N ASP A 701 6.15 -40.91 -37.80
CA ASP A 701 7.17 -41.71 -37.10
C ASP A 701 7.30 -41.37 -35.60
N ASN A 702 6.80 -40.19 -35.18
CA ASN A 702 6.72 -39.76 -33.79
C ASN A 702 5.43 -40.20 -33.07
N GLY A 703 4.62 -41.05 -33.71
CA GLY A 703 3.32 -41.48 -33.19
C GLY A 703 2.22 -40.42 -33.32
N LEU A 704 2.49 -39.22 -33.84
CA LEU A 704 1.48 -38.17 -33.94
C LEU A 704 0.74 -38.25 -35.28
N TYR A 705 -0.59 -38.23 -35.25
CA TYR A 705 -1.37 -38.01 -36.47
C TYR A 705 -1.57 -36.51 -36.69
N THR A 706 -1.69 -36.10 -37.96
CA THR A 706 -2.17 -34.75 -38.29
C THR A 706 -3.69 -34.78 -38.47
N PRO A 707 -4.49 -34.18 -37.56
CA PRO A 707 -5.92 -33.99 -37.75
C PRO A 707 -6.23 -33.30 -39.09
N ILE A 708 -7.21 -33.83 -39.82
CA ILE A 708 -7.67 -33.28 -41.09
C ILE A 708 -9.04 -32.65 -40.85
N GLY A 709 -9.12 -31.33 -40.80
CA GLY A 709 -10.39 -30.61 -40.62
C GLY A 709 -10.25 -29.09 -40.63
N THR A 710 -11.31 -28.40 -41.05
CA THR A 710 -11.35 -26.93 -41.24
C THR A 710 -11.44 -26.13 -39.94
N SER A 711 -11.61 -26.75 -38.77
CA SER A 711 -11.82 -26.02 -37.51
C SER A 711 -10.58 -25.85 -36.64
N LEU A 712 -9.49 -26.63 -36.82
CA LEU A 712 -8.36 -26.65 -35.85
C LEU A 712 -6.95 -26.92 -36.44
N ASN A 713 -6.72 -26.79 -37.75
CA ASN A 713 -5.36 -26.78 -38.36
C ASN A 713 -4.39 -27.90 -37.88
N GLY A 714 -4.88 -29.08 -37.55
CA GLY A 714 -4.03 -30.20 -37.14
C GLY A 714 -3.68 -30.25 -35.65
N GLN A 715 -4.44 -29.61 -34.76
CA GLN A 715 -4.27 -29.72 -33.30
C GLN A 715 -5.59 -30.10 -32.58
N VAL A 716 -5.46 -30.79 -31.47
CA VAL A 716 -6.54 -31.23 -30.57
C VAL A 716 -6.53 -30.34 -29.32
N SER A 717 -7.59 -29.54 -29.16
CA SER A 717 -7.76 -28.61 -28.03
C SER A 717 -8.95 -29.01 -27.16
N PRO A 718 -8.86 -28.90 -25.83
CA PRO A 718 -10.01 -29.09 -24.95
C PRO A 718 -11.16 -28.16 -25.34
N ASN A 719 -12.38 -28.68 -25.51
CA ASN A 719 -13.56 -27.92 -25.95
C ASN A 719 -14.61 -27.72 -24.84
N GLY A 720 -14.43 -28.34 -23.68
CA GLY A 720 -15.34 -28.28 -22.53
C GLY A 720 -15.10 -27.11 -21.59
N GLY A 721 -15.77 -27.20 -20.43
CA GLY A 721 -15.67 -26.23 -19.33
C GLY A 721 -14.30 -26.24 -18.63
N LEU A 722 -14.05 -25.23 -17.79
CA LEU A 722 -12.87 -25.18 -16.93
C LEU A 722 -12.92 -26.30 -15.87
N VAL A 723 -11.77 -26.92 -15.61
CA VAL A 723 -11.59 -27.90 -14.53
C VAL A 723 -11.78 -27.23 -13.17
N ARG A 724 -11.24 -26.02 -13.01
CA ARG A 724 -11.38 -25.17 -11.82
C ARG A 724 -12.11 -23.87 -12.14
N THR A 725 -12.85 -23.36 -11.16
CA THR A 725 -13.48 -22.04 -11.29
C THR A 725 -12.42 -20.94 -11.22
N LEU A 726 -12.69 -19.77 -11.82
CA LEU A 726 -11.74 -18.65 -11.86
C LEU A 726 -11.21 -18.23 -10.48
N ALA A 727 -12.01 -18.33 -9.42
CA ALA A 727 -11.60 -17.93 -8.06
C ALA A 727 -10.57 -18.89 -7.41
N THR A 728 -10.59 -20.15 -7.82
CA THR A 728 -9.75 -21.22 -7.26
C THR A 728 -8.51 -21.50 -8.09
N GLN A 729 -8.31 -20.77 -9.19
CA GLN A 729 -7.15 -20.92 -10.06
C GLN A 729 -5.92 -20.23 -9.45
N ARG A 730 -4.74 -20.86 -9.62
CA ARG A 730 -3.44 -20.32 -9.21
C ARG A 730 -2.44 -20.57 -10.33
N TYR A 731 -1.51 -19.63 -10.49
CA TYR A 731 -0.60 -19.61 -11.62
C TYR A 731 0.81 -19.26 -11.17
N GLY A 732 1.79 -19.65 -11.98
CA GLY A 732 3.19 -19.29 -11.80
C GLY A 732 3.88 -19.97 -10.63
N MET A 733 3.32 -21.07 -10.12
CA MET A 733 4.02 -21.88 -9.13
C MET A 733 5.27 -22.44 -9.76
N ASN A 734 6.28 -22.64 -8.92
CA ASN A 734 7.58 -23.13 -9.37
C ASN A 734 8.13 -24.12 -8.36
N VAL A 735 8.65 -25.23 -8.88
CA VAL A 735 9.40 -26.22 -8.11
C VAL A 735 10.82 -26.25 -8.62
N THR A 736 11.77 -26.13 -7.71
CA THR A 736 13.20 -26.12 -8.04
C THR A 736 13.92 -27.19 -7.24
N PHE A 737 15.03 -27.70 -7.79
CA PHE A 737 15.91 -28.63 -7.10
C PHE A 737 17.29 -27.99 -6.89
N ASP A 738 17.73 -27.91 -5.63
CA ASP A 738 19.05 -27.43 -5.26
C ASP A 738 20.06 -28.57 -5.32
N ASN A 739 20.93 -28.56 -6.33
CA ASN A 739 21.94 -29.60 -6.55
C ASN A 739 23.05 -29.62 -5.47
N VAL A 740 23.20 -28.57 -4.65
CA VAL A 740 24.21 -28.50 -3.59
C VAL A 740 23.66 -29.08 -2.29
N ASN A 741 22.41 -28.74 -1.96
CA ASN A 741 21.77 -29.22 -0.74
C ASN A 741 20.94 -30.50 -0.95
N GLU A 742 20.75 -30.93 -2.20
CA GLU A 742 19.94 -32.09 -2.63
C GLU A 742 18.51 -31.98 -2.09
N GLN A 743 17.87 -30.83 -2.32
CA GLN A 743 16.55 -30.49 -1.77
C GLN A 743 15.62 -29.92 -2.83
N PHE A 744 14.35 -30.34 -2.80
CA PHE A 744 13.28 -29.69 -3.55
C PHE A 744 12.74 -28.47 -2.80
N SER A 745 12.44 -27.41 -3.54
CA SER A 745 11.82 -26.20 -3.04
C SER A 745 10.58 -25.89 -3.86
N PHE A 746 9.43 -25.87 -3.20
CA PHE A 746 8.12 -25.55 -3.78
C PHE A 746 7.78 -24.11 -3.45
N SER A 747 7.47 -23.29 -4.44
CA SER A 747 7.11 -21.88 -4.25
C SER A 747 5.79 -21.54 -4.92
N SER A 748 5.00 -20.70 -4.25
CA SER A 748 3.83 -20.03 -4.83
C SER A 748 4.25 -19.11 -5.97
N GLY A 749 3.35 -18.88 -6.93
CA GLY A 749 3.56 -17.93 -8.03
C GLY A 749 3.27 -16.46 -7.68
N SER A 750 2.68 -16.22 -6.50
CA SER A 750 2.57 -14.87 -5.94
C SER A 750 3.69 -14.60 -4.94
N THR A 751 4.05 -13.33 -4.77
CA THR A 751 5.05 -12.90 -3.78
C THR A 751 4.45 -12.09 -2.65
N GLY A 752 5.22 -11.96 -1.57
CA GLY A 752 4.88 -11.12 -0.44
C GLY A 752 4.11 -11.85 0.65
N ASP A 753 3.64 -11.09 1.63
CA ASP A 753 3.04 -11.65 2.85
C ASP A 753 1.63 -12.23 2.64
N ALA A 754 1.00 -11.95 1.50
CA ALA A 754 -0.26 -12.56 1.09
C ALA A 754 -0.08 -13.94 0.41
N SER A 755 1.14 -14.30 0.01
CA SER A 755 1.41 -15.63 -0.57
C SER A 755 1.39 -16.69 0.52
N SER A 756 0.86 -17.88 0.22
CA SER A 756 0.87 -19.02 1.13
C SER A 756 1.04 -20.35 0.38
N ILE A 757 1.55 -21.35 1.09
CA ILE A 757 1.68 -22.72 0.58
C ILE A 757 1.52 -23.69 1.74
N THR A 758 0.73 -24.74 1.56
CA THR A 758 0.53 -25.80 2.55
C THR A 758 0.66 -27.15 1.87
N ILE A 759 1.45 -28.07 2.43
CA ILE A 759 1.60 -29.44 1.97
C ILE A 759 1.14 -30.39 3.07
N THR A 760 0.31 -31.37 2.72
CA THR A 760 -0.30 -32.38 3.59
C THR A 760 -0.22 -33.78 2.98
N ASP A 761 -0.51 -34.81 3.78
CA ASP A 761 -0.71 -36.21 3.34
C ASP A 761 0.39 -36.79 2.43
N SER A 762 1.66 -36.57 2.77
CA SER A 762 2.77 -37.12 1.98
C SER A 762 2.92 -38.63 2.16
N ASN A 763 3.13 -39.35 1.06
CA ASN A 763 3.41 -40.79 1.09
C ASN A 763 4.91 -41.10 1.31
N SER A 764 5.24 -42.39 1.42
CA SER A 764 6.63 -42.82 1.70
C SER A 764 7.61 -42.51 0.55
N LEU A 765 7.13 -42.51 -0.70
CA LEU A 765 7.92 -42.17 -1.86
C LEU A 765 8.25 -40.68 -1.88
N ALA A 766 7.30 -39.81 -1.57
CA ALA A 766 7.51 -38.36 -1.44
C ALA A 766 8.59 -38.02 -0.40
N LEU A 767 8.66 -38.76 0.70
CA LEU A 767 9.75 -38.60 1.66
C LEU A 767 11.11 -39.02 1.09
N SER A 768 11.18 -40.20 0.48
CA SER A 768 12.46 -40.75 0.00
C SER A 768 13.01 -40.01 -1.23
N LEU A 769 12.14 -39.66 -2.17
CA LEU A 769 12.45 -39.07 -3.48
C LEU A 769 12.46 -37.55 -3.44
N LEU A 770 11.51 -36.90 -2.74
CA LEU A 770 11.35 -35.44 -2.74
C LEU A 770 11.76 -34.78 -1.41
N GLY A 771 12.04 -35.57 -0.38
CA GLY A 771 12.36 -35.05 0.95
C GLY A 771 11.16 -34.38 1.64
N ILE A 772 9.94 -34.78 1.31
CA ILE A 772 8.72 -34.19 1.87
C ILE A 772 8.11 -35.17 2.89
N SER A 773 7.99 -34.70 4.15
CA SER A 773 7.30 -35.40 5.23
C SER A 773 6.27 -34.47 5.84
N ALA A 774 5.02 -34.59 5.41
CA ALA A 774 3.88 -33.84 5.90
C ALA A 774 2.72 -34.79 6.22
N THR A 775 2.01 -34.54 7.31
CA THR A 775 0.79 -35.29 7.66
C THR A 775 -0.36 -34.32 7.88
N ALA A 776 -1.60 -34.78 7.83
CA ALA A 776 -2.75 -33.93 8.19
C ALA A 776 -2.63 -33.29 9.59
N ALA A 777 -1.90 -33.92 10.53
CA ALA A 777 -1.68 -33.40 11.88
C ALA A 777 -0.48 -32.45 12.01
N ASP A 778 0.48 -32.55 11.09
CA ASP A 778 1.70 -31.74 11.05
C ASP A 778 1.99 -31.36 9.58
N PRO A 779 1.24 -30.39 9.03
CA PRO A 779 1.43 -29.92 7.66
C PRO A 779 2.69 -29.08 7.53
N LEU A 780 3.39 -29.21 6.41
CA LEU A 780 4.41 -28.23 6.05
C LEU A 780 3.70 -27.01 5.50
N ALA A 781 3.68 -25.89 6.23
CA ALA A 781 2.91 -24.72 5.85
C ALA A 781 3.71 -23.42 6.00
N VAL A 782 3.56 -22.55 5.00
CA VAL A 782 3.92 -21.14 5.06
C VAL A 782 2.62 -20.36 4.90
N ALA A 783 2.09 -19.87 6.02
CA ALA A 783 0.86 -19.09 6.05
C ALA A 783 1.07 -17.64 5.59
N THR A 784 -0.04 -16.95 5.31
CA THR A 784 -0.04 -15.49 5.17
C THR A 784 0.44 -14.81 6.46
N SER A 785 1.00 -13.61 6.35
CA SER A 785 1.56 -12.89 7.49
C SER A 785 0.95 -11.50 7.63
N ASP A 786 0.45 -11.19 8.82
CA ASP A 786 0.01 -9.84 9.16
C ASP A 786 1.21 -8.89 9.39
N THR A 787 2.37 -9.46 9.72
CA THR A 787 3.64 -8.72 9.85
C THR A 787 4.42 -8.74 8.55
N ALA A 788 5.20 -7.68 8.27
CA ALA A 788 6.01 -7.64 7.07
C ALA A 788 7.22 -8.59 7.17
N LEU A 789 7.19 -9.70 6.43
CA LEU A 789 8.24 -10.73 6.44
C LEU A 789 8.80 -10.99 5.05
N ARG A 790 7.91 -11.19 4.08
CA ARG A 790 8.21 -11.52 2.68
C ARG A 790 8.00 -10.35 1.73
N GLY A 791 7.28 -9.29 2.13
CA GLY A 791 7.11 -8.08 1.34
C GLY A 791 5.75 -7.97 0.65
N THR A 792 5.72 -7.28 -0.49
CA THR A 792 4.50 -6.97 -1.23
C THR A 792 4.34 -7.85 -2.48
N VAL A 793 3.17 -7.81 -3.10
CA VAL A 793 2.92 -8.57 -4.34
C VAL A 793 3.72 -8.00 -5.50
N SER A 794 4.34 -8.88 -6.30
CA SER A 794 5.08 -8.52 -7.51
C SER A 794 4.13 -8.33 -8.69
N SER A 795 4.57 -7.60 -9.71
CA SER A 795 3.73 -7.35 -10.90
C SER A 795 3.96 -8.40 -11.99
N PRO A 796 2.89 -8.88 -12.65
CA PRO A 796 2.99 -9.74 -13.82
C PRO A 796 3.53 -8.98 -15.04
N ALA A 797 3.98 -9.72 -16.05
CA ALA A 797 4.36 -9.13 -17.32
C ALA A 797 3.12 -8.76 -18.12
N VAL A 798 3.08 -7.51 -18.59
CA VAL A 798 1.95 -6.96 -19.33
C VAL A 798 2.44 -6.40 -20.65
N THR A 799 1.77 -6.77 -21.74
CA THR A 799 1.96 -6.15 -23.05
C THR A 799 0.61 -5.66 -23.59
N THR A 800 0.61 -4.47 -24.20
CA THR A 800 -0.60 -3.85 -24.77
C THR A 800 -0.33 -3.50 -26.21
N GLY A 801 -1.24 -3.92 -27.10
CA GLY A 801 -1.19 -3.63 -28.52
C GLY A 801 -1.39 -2.15 -28.84
N THR A 802 -1.32 -1.82 -30.13
CA THR A 802 -1.75 -0.53 -30.64
C THR A 802 -3.27 -0.53 -30.90
N GLN A 803 -3.80 0.60 -31.36
CA GLN A 803 -5.21 0.73 -31.69
C GLN A 803 -5.69 -0.33 -32.70
N VAL A 804 -6.80 -1.01 -32.38
CA VAL A 804 -7.48 -1.98 -33.24
C VAL A 804 -8.13 -1.24 -34.41
N SER A 805 -7.91 -1.74 -35.64
CA SER A 805 -8.37 -1.08 -36.88
C SER A 805 -9.80 -1.47 -37.29
N ILE A 806 -10.36 -2.50 -36.67
CA ILE A 806 -11.71 -2.99 -36.94
C ILE A 806 -12.69 -2.59 -35.83
N ASN A 807 -13.98 -2.52 -36.15
CA ASN A 807 -14.99 -2.22 -35.15
C ASN A 807 -15.34 -3.47 -34.32
N VAL A 808 -14.77 -3.56 -33.12
CA VAL A 808 -14.98 -4.67 -32.19
C VAL A 808 -16.29 -4.58 -31.38
N ASN A 809 -17.07 -3.51 -31.52
CA ASN A 809 -18.35 -3.34 -30.80
C ASN A 809 -19.51 -4.10 -31.46
N ASN A 810 -19.31 -4.58 -32.69
CA ASN A 810 -20.26 -5.43 -33.40
C ASN A 810 -19.61 -6.80 -33.64
N ASN A 811 -20.40 -7.77 -34.13
CA ASN A 811 -19.82 -9.02 -34.63
C ASN A 811 -18.82 -8.73 -35.76
N PHE A 812 -17.67 -9.41 -35.74
CA PHE A 812 -16.60 -9.26 -36.71
C PHE A 812 -16.10 -10.62 -37.21
N SER A 813 -15.44 -10.61 -38.37
CA SER A 813 -14.92 -11.82 -39.01
C SER A 813 -13.44 -12.05 -38.68
N VAL A 814 -13.14 -13.29 -38.30
CA VAL A 814 -11.78 -13.83 -38.18
C VAL A 814 -11.58 -14.79 -39.34
N ASP A 815 -10.58 -14.56 -40.18
CA ASP A 815 -10.30 -15.34 -41.39
C ASP A 815 -8.81 -15.69 -41.51
N SER A 816 -8.44 -16.46 -42.54
CA SER A 816 -7.06 -16.91 -42.75
C SER A 816 -6.00 -15.79 -42.86
N SER A 817 -6.39 -14.54 -43.09
CA SER A 817 -5.47 -13.40 -43.16
C SER A 817 -5.18 -12.77 -41.79
N ASN A 818 -6.02 -13.02 -40.79
CA ASN A 818 -5.95 -12.35 -39.50
C ASN A 818 -6.07 -13.29 -38.27
N ASN A 819 -6.19 -14.60 -38.47
CA ASN A 819 -6.44 -15.56 -37.40
C ASN A 819 -5.20 -16.13 -36.69
N THR A 820 -3.99 -15.65 -37.00
CA THR A 820 -2.73 -16.22 -36.47
C THR A 820 -1.97 -15.22 -35.59
N PHE A 821 -1.46 -15.71 -34.46
CA PHE A 821 -0.77 -14.97 -33.42
C PHE A 821 0.48 -15.72 -32.98
N VAL A 822 1.63 -15.06 -32.99
CA VAL A 822 2.88 -15.59 -32.42
C VAL A 822 3.00 -15.07 -31.00
N VAL A 823 3.04 -15.98 -30.03
CA VAL A 823 3.04 -15.66 -28.61
C VAL A 823 4.27 -16.27 -27.95
N SER A 824 4.93 -15.47 -27.13
CA SER A 824 6.03 -15.89 -26.28
C SER A 824 5.69 -15.47 -24.86
N VAL A 825 5.64 -16.41 -23.94
CA VAL A 825 5.36 -16.21 -22.52
C VAL A 825 6.45 -16.94 -21.76
N ASP A 826 7.26 -16.20 -21.00
CA ASP A 826 8.44 -16.73 -20.30
C ASP A 826 9.32 -17.55 -21.26
N ASP A 827 9.58 -18.82 -20.97
CA ASP A 827 10.37 -19.74 -21.80
C ASP A 827 9.56 -20.44 -22.92
N VAL A 828 8.25 -20.22 -22.99
CA VAL A 828 7.38 -20.87 -23.97
C VAL A 828 7.12 -19.96 -25.16
N LYS A 829 7.33 -20.49 -26.36
CA LYS A 829 7.04 -19.79 -27.61
C LYS A 829 6.24 -20.69 -28.53
N GLY A 830 5.12 -20.18 -29.03
CA GLY A 830 4.25 -20.91 -29.94
C GLY A 830 3.47 -20.01 -30.89
N THR A 831 2.83 -20.64 -31.86
CA THR A 831 1.89 -19.99 -32.77
C THR A 831 0.49 -20.44 -32.43
N VAL A 832 -0.38 -19.48 -32.11
CA VAL A 832 -1.81 -19.67 -31.86
C VAL A 832 -2.58 -19.32 -33.11
N THR A 833 -3.48 -20.20 -33.54
CA THR A 833 -4.37 -19.95 -34.68
C THR A 833 -5.82 -20.16 -34.28
N LEU A 834 -6.65 -19.14 -34.49
CA LEU A 834 -8.07 -19.19 -34.16
C LEU A 834 -8.91 -19.78 -35.30
N PRO A 835 -10.02 -20.49 -35.01
CA PRO A 835 -10.97 -20.96 -36.02
C PRO A 835 -11.57 -19.78 -36.80
N ALA A 836 -11.67 -19.89 -38.11
CA ALA A 836 -12.28 -18.84 -38.93
C ALA A 836 -13.81 -18.80 -38.72
N SER A 837 -14.35 -17.60 -38.48
CA SER A 837 -15.79 -17.37 -38.32
C SER A 837 -16.15 -15.92 -38.63
N ASP A 838 -17.31 -15.70 -39.24
CA ASP A 838 -17.82 -14.38 -39.60
C ASP A 838 -18.59 -13.69 -38.44
N SER A 839 -18.69 -14.34 -37.28
CA SER A 839 -19.58 -13.92 -36.20
C SER A 839 -18.94 -13.88 -34.81
N TYR A 840 -17.64 -13.59 -34.70
CA TYR A 840 -17.00 -13.43 -33.39
C TYR A 840 -17.55 -12.19 -32.67
N THR A 841 -17.85 -12.35 -31.38
CA THR A 841 -18.02 -11.23 -30.43
C THR A 841 -16.66 -10.90 -29.80
N LEU A 842 -16.51 -9.70 -29.24
CA LEU A 842 -15.28 -9.30 -28.53
C LEU A 842 -14.92 -10.30 -27.42
N ASP A 843 -15.88 -10.63 -26.56
CA ASP A 843 -15.68 -11.59 -25.47
C ASP A 843 -15.36 -13.00 -25.99
N GLY A 844 -16.05 -13.44 -27.05
CA GLY A 844 -15.80 -14.75 -27.66
C GLY A 844 -14.40 -14.84 -28.28
N PHE A 845 -13.92 -13.75 -28.89
CA PHE A 845 -12.57 -13.67 -29.45
C PHE A 845 -11.50 -13.64 -28.36
N MET A 846 -11.66 -12.81 -27.33
CA MET A 846 -10.72 -12.75 -26.20
C MET A 846 -10.62 -14.11 -25.51
N LEU A 847 -11.76 -14.75 -25.23
CA LEU A 847 -11.80 -16.06 -24.58
C LEU A 847 -11.15 -17.14 -25.45
N ALA A 848 -11.39 -17.13 -26.77
CA ALA A 848 -10.78 -18.09 -27.68
C ALA A 848 -9.26 -17.90 -27.77
N LEU A 849 -8.79 -16.65 -27.81
CA LEU A 849 -7.36 -16.34 -27.83
C LEU A 849 -6.68 -16.69 -26.51
N GLU A 850 -7.28 -16.31 -25.38
CA GLU A 850 -6.80 -16.66 -24.04
C GLU A 850 -6.64 -18.17 -23.87
N LYS A 851 -7.71 -18.90 -24.20
CA LYS A 851 -7.75 -20.37 -24.14
C LYS A 851 -6.63 -21.01 -24.94
N GLU A 852 -6.39 -20.54 -26.16
CA GLU A 852 -5.35 -21.12 -27.01
C GLU A 852 -3.93 -20.76 -26.53
N ILE A 853 -3.74 -19.54 -26.00
CA ILE A 853 -2.46 -19.13 -25.43
C ILE A 853 -2.10 -20.01 -24.24
N ASN A 854 -3.02 -20.26 -23.30
CA ASN A 854 -2.76 -21.08 -22.12
C ASN A 854 -2.63 -22.58 -22.37
N THR A 855 -2.68 -23.01 -23.64
CA THR A 855 -2.37 -24.39 -24.02
C THR A 855 -0.99 -24.55 -24.66
N LEU A 856 -0.21 -23.47 -24.76
CA LEU A 856 1.12 -23.53 -25.33
C LEU A 856 2.08 -24.28 -24.40
N ALA A 857 2.93 -25.10 -25.00
CA ALA A 857 4.03 -25.78 -24.33
C ALA A 857 5.32 -25.69 -25.17
N SER A 858 6.46 -25.75 -24.50
CA SER A 858 7.78 -25.75 -25.13
C SER A 858 8.31 -27.18 -25.31
N ASP A 859 9.22 -27.37 -26.26
CA ASP A 859 9.96 -28.63 -26.47
C ASP A 859 10.70 -29.11 -25.22
N THR A 860 11.00 -28.19 -24.30
CA THR A 860 11.68 -28.48 -23.04
C THR A 860 10.72 -28.91 -21.93
N GLY A 861 9.42 -28.98 -22.20
CA GLY A 861 8.37 -29.39 -21.27
C GLY A 861 7.63 -28.25 -20.55
N SER A 862 8.14 -27.01 -20.54
CA SER A 862 7.44 -25.90 -19.86
C SER A 862 6.10 -25.57 -20.54
N SER A 863 5.03 -25.35 -19.80
CA SER A 863 3.73 -24.89 -20.32
C SER A 863 3.40 -23.47 -19.87
N THR A 864 2.55 -22.78 -20.63
CA THR A 864 1.97 -21.49 -20.24
C THR A 864 0.68 -21.71 -19.48
N SER A 865 0.46 -20.98 -18.39
CA SER A 865 -0.86 -20.93 -17.75
C SER A 865 -1.13 -19.55 -17.14
N GLY A 866 -2.40 -19.18 -17.06
CA GLY A 866 -2.85 -17.94 -16.41
C GLY A 866 -2.62 -16.67 -17.21
N VAL A 867 -2.28 -16.76 -18.49
CA VAL A 867 -2.30 -15.59 -19.36
C VAL A 867 -3.74 -15.14 -19.51
N THR A 868 -4.01 -13.86 -19.29
CA THR A 868 -5.34 -13.28 -19.47
C THR A 868 -5.33 -12.28 -20.61
N VAL A 869 -6.43 -12.28 -21.39
CA VAL A 869 -6.62 -11.37 -22.51
C VAL A 869 -7.76 -10.42 -22.20
N SER A 870 -7.47 -9.13 -22.20
CA SER A 870 -8.45 -8.07 -21.94
C SER A 870 -8.42 -7.01 -23.04
N TYR A 871 -9.45 -6.17 -23.09
CA TYR A 871 -9.55 -5.09 -24.06
C TYR A 871 -9.71 -3.75 -23.34
N ASP A 872 -8.74 -2.86 -23.55
CA ASP A 872 -8.75 -1.50 -23.04
C ASP A 872 -9.61 -0.60 -23.93
N GLN A 873 -10.76 -0.16 -23.43
CA GLN A 873 -11.70 0.68 -24.18
C GLN A 873 -11.19 2.11 -24.44
N VAL A 874 -10.27 2.61 -23.60
CA VAL A 874 -9.70 3.96 -23.74
C VAL A 874 -8.64 3.96 -24.83
N LEU A 875 -7.76 2.96 -24.81
CA LEU A 875 -6.69 2.81 -25.81
C LEU A 875 -7.18 2.11 -27.09
N ASN A 876 -8.35 1.47 -27.05
CA ASN A 876 -8.90 0.65 -28.14
C ASN A 876 -7.87 -0.42 -28.55
N ALA A 877 -7.37 -1.18 -27.57
CA ALA A 877 -6.25 -2.11 -27.75
C ALA A 877 -6.41 -3.37 -26.87
N PHE A 878 -5.88 -4.50 -27.34
CA PHE A 878 -5.80 -5.72 -26.54
C PHE A 878 -4.64 -5.65 -25.56
N LYS A 879 -4.88 -6.06 -24.32
CA LYS A 879 -3.92 -6.15 -23.23
C LYS A 879 -3.80 -7.60 -22.79
N PHE A 880 -2.56 -8.09 -22.77
CA PHE A 880 -2.19 -9.44 -22.36
C PHE A 880 -1.40 -9.36 -21.06
N THR A 881 -1.76 -10.19 -20.08
CA THR A 881 -1.12 -10.23 -18.76
C THR A 881 -0.72 -11.67 -18.45
N THR A 882 0.52 -11.92 -18.03
CA THR A 882 0.97 -13.27 -17.65
C THR A 882 0.36 -13.74 -16.33
N GLY A 883 0.29 -15.07 -16.15
CA GLY A 883 -0.04 -15.68 -14.86
C GLY A 883 1.15 -15.68 -13.89
N THR A 884 2.38 -15.56 -14.41
CA THR A 884 3.61 -15.42 -13.61
C THR A 884 3.84 -13.96 -13.23
N SER A 885 4.48 -13.73 -12.07
CA SER A 885 4.89 -12.41 -11.59
C SER A 885 6.38 -12.33 -11.27
N GLY A 886 6.95 -11.12 -11.34
CA GLY A 886 8.36 -10.87 -11.06
C GLY A 886 9.21 -10.55 -12.28
N THR A 887 10.51 -10.33 -12.06
CA THR A 887 11.45 -9.87 -13.09
C THR A 887 11.69 -10.89 -14.20
N ASP A 888 11.48 -12.18 -13.90
CA ASP A 888 11.62 -13.28 -14.85
C ASP A 888 10.38 -13.44 -15.75
N SER A 889 9.25 -12.81 -15.38
CA SER A 889 8.04 -12.82 -16.20
C SER A 889 8.21 -12.01 -17.47
N PHE A 890 7.81 -12.61 -18.58
CA PHE A 890 7.94 -12.06 -19.93
C PHE A 890 6.72 -12.40 -20.78
N ILE A 891 6.24 -11.43 -21.56
CA ILE A 891 5.22 -11.69 -22.58
C ILE A 891 5.49 -10.89 -23.84
N LYS A 892 5.31 -11.53 -24.99
CA LYS A 892 5.29 -10.87 -26.30
C LYS A 892 4.24 -11.52 -27.16
N VAL A 893 3.35 -10.70 -27.71
CA VAL A 893 2.31 -11.13 -28.64
C VAL A 893 2.50 -10.39 -29.95
N SER A 894 2.43 -11.11 -31.07
CA SER A 894 2.55 -10.54 -32.41
C SER A 894 1.48 -11.14 -33.32
N GLY A 895 0.82 -10.32 -34.12
CA GLY A 895 -0.29 -10.75 -34.98
C GLY A 895 -0.62 -9.73 -36.06
N SER A 896 -1.79 -9.87 -36.68
CA SER A 896 -2.24 -8.95 -37.73
C SER A 896 -2.38 -7.51 -37.22
N SER A 897 -2.11 -6.54 -38.10
CA SER A 897 -2.33 -5.11 -37.83
C SER A 897 -3.81 -4.79 -37.57
N ASN A 898 -4.74 -5.63 -38.04
CA ASN A 898 -6.17 -5.46 -37.78
C ASN A 898 -6.47 -5.46 -36.28
N TRP A 899 -5.74 -6.27 -35.51
CA TRP A 899 -5.84 -6.39 -34.05
C TRP A 899 -4.94 -5.42 -33.30
N GLY A 900 -4.20 -4.56 -34.00
CA GLY A 900 -3.19 -3.69 -33.39
C GLY A 900 -1.95 -4.45 -32.87
N LEU A 901 -1.66 -5.64 -33.40
CA LEU A 901 -0.61 -6.53 -32.87
C LEU A 901 0.64 -6.66 -33.77
N ALA A 902 0.81 -5.80 -34.77
CA ALA A 902 1.90 -5.92 -35.74
C ALA A 902 3.28 -5.47 -35.18
N ASN A 903 3.31 -4.53 -34.23
CA ASN A 903 4.54 -3.97 -33.64
C ASN A 903 4.37 -3.77 -32.13
N VAL A 904 4.02 -4.83 -31.41
CA VAL A 904 3.84 -4.76 -29.96
C VAL A 904 5.19 -4.92 -29.25
N ASP A 905 5.47 -4.01 -28.32
CA ASP A 905 6.63 -4.13 -27.43
C ASP A 905 6.43 -5.28 -26.45
N ALA A 906 7.53 -5.93 -26.08
CA ALA A 906 7.47 -7.01 -25.09
C ALA A 906 7.16 -6.43 -23.70
N GLY A 907 6.27 -7.11 -22.97
CA GLY A 907 6.01 -6.88 -21.57
C GLY A 907 7.02 -7.60 -20.68
N ARG A 908 7.39 -6.98 -19.56
CA ARG A 908 8.18 -7.60 -18.49
C ARG A 908 7.50 -7.35 -17.15
N GLY A 909 7.53 -8.36 -16.30
CA GLY A 909 7.09 -8.22 -14.91
C GLY A 909 8.16 -7.51 -14.09
N THR A 910 7.81 -7.16 -12.86
CA THR A 910 8.74 -6.55 -11.90
C THR A 910 8.60 -7.22 -10.55
N THR A 911 9.74 -7.61 -9.97
CA THR A 911 9.77 -8.04 -8.57
C THR A 911 9.65 -6.81 -7.69
N SER A 912 8.64 -6.77 -6.81
CA SER A 912 8.47 -5.65 -5.90
C SER A 912 9.59 -5.61 -4.85
N SER A 913 9.89 -4.41 -4.36
CA SER A 913 10.81 -4.20 -3.25
C SER A 913 10.09 -3.46 -2.14
N TRP A 914 10.49 -3.71 -0.90
CA TRP A 914 9.95 -3.07 0.28
C TRP A 914 11.08 -2.71 1.22
N ILE A 915 10.89 -1.69 2.06
CA ILE A 915 11.86 -1.30 3.08
C ILE A 915 11.40 -1.94 4.37
N LYS A 916 12.24 -2.74 5.02
CA LYS A 916 11.91 -3.31 6.33
C LYS A 916 12.07 -2.22 7.39
N PRO A 917 10.98 -1.66 7.96
CA PRO A 917 11.10 -0.65 8.97
C PRO A 917 11.71 -1.29 10.22
N THR A 918 12.80 -0.72 10.72
CA THR A 918 13.41 -1.15 11.97
C THR A 918 12.97 -0.19 13.06
N GLN A 919 12.43 -0.73 14.15
CA GLN A 919 12.06 0.08 15.30
C GLN A 919 13.30 0.79 15.85
N PHE A 920 13.17 2.08 16.11
CA PHE A 920 14.23 2.89 16.70
C PHE A 920 14.62 2.37 18.09
N GLN A 921 15.92 2.33 18.35
CA GLN A 921 16.48 1.92 19.64
C GLN A 921 17.46 2.98 20.16
N GLU A 922 17.29 3.38 21.41
CA GLU A 922 18.22 4.29 22.08
C GLU A 922 19.19 3.48 22.95
N VAL A 923 20.49 3.76 22.84
CA VAL A 923 21.52 3.08 23.64
C VAL A 923 21.68 3.80 24.99
N ASN A 924 21.17 3.19 26.05
CA ASN A 924 21.36 3.68 27.42
C ASN A 924 22.40 2.83 28.14
N ASN A 925 23.54 3.41 28.52
CA ASN A 925 24.66 2.73 29.18
C ASN A 925 25.15 1.45 28.46
N GLY A 926 25.12 1.45 27.12
CA GLY A 926 25.56 0.31 26.30
C GLY A 926 24.50 -0.78 26.07
N VAL A 927 23.26 -0.57 26.51
CA VAL A 927 22.12 -1.46 26.24
C VAL A 927 21.12 -0.74 25.33
N SER A 928 20.79 -1.34 24.18
CA SER A 928 19.79 -0.81 23.26
C SER A 928 18.38 -1.07 23.79
N VAL A 929 17.57 -0.01 23.88
CA VAL A 929 16.19 -0.06 24.37
C VAL A 929 15.26 0.43 23.25
N SER A 930 14.31 -0.41 22.85
CA SER A 930 13.27 -0.06 21.88
C SER A 930 12.40 1.09 22.37
N LYS A 931 12.08 2.03 21.46
CA LYS A 931 11.22 3.19 21.75
C LYS A 931 9.85 3.06 21.11
N TYR A 932 8.86 3.58 21.83
CA TYR A 932 7.46 3.66 21.43
C TYR A 932 6.99 5.10 21.52
N ILE A 933 5.95 5.42 20.78
CA ILE A 933 5.21 6.67 20.86
C ILE A 933 3.83 6.34 21.41
N ASP A 934 3.40 7.02 22.48
CA ASP A 934 2.07 6.86 23.07
C ASP A 934 0.97 7.59 22.28
N GLU A 935 -0.28 7.49 22.75
CA GLU A 935 -1.45 8.12 22.11
C GLU A 935 -1.41 9.65 22.08
N PHE A 936 -0.50 10.27 22.83
CA PHE A 936 -0.32 11.72 22.87
C PHE A 936 0.93 12.19 22.11
N GLY A 937 1.60 11.29 21.39
CA GLY A 937 2.82 11.62 20.65
C GLY A 937 4.08 11.68 21.53
N VAL A 938 4.02 11.16 22.76
CA VAL A 938 5.14 11.22 23.71
C VAL A 938 5.97 9.95 23.64
N GLU A 939 7.29 10.10 23.65
CA GLU A 939 8.25 9.02 23.64
C GLU A 939 8.21 8.22 24.96
N THR A 940 8.15 6.88 24.86
CA THR A 940 8.16 5.97 26.01
C THR A 940 8.97 4.70 25.72
N THR A 941 9.56 4.12 26.76
CA THR A 941 10.26 2.82 26.68
C THR A 941 9.37 1.65 27.09
N SER A 942 8.16 1.91 27.63
CA SER A 942 7.24 0.84 28.00
C SER A 942 6.50 0.32 26.77
N ALA A 943 6.37 -1.00 26.64
CA ALA A 943 5.53 -1.63 25.62
C ALA A 943 4.05 -1.73 26.06
N ASP A 944 3.70 -1.37 27.29
CA ASP A 944 2.33 -1.49 27.80
C ASP A 944 1.36 -0.67 26.95
N GLY A 945 0.27 -1.29 26.51
CA GLY A 945 -0.72 -0.69 25.61
C GLY A 945 -0.42 -0.85 24.10
N PHE A 946 0.75 -1.38 23.72
CA PHE A 946 1.04 -1.79 22.34
C PHE A 946 0.66 -3.26 22.13
N THR A 947 -0.24 -3.54 21.19
CA THR A 947 -0.69 -4.90 20.87
C THR A 947 -0.30 -5.32 19.46
N VAL A 948 -0.54 -4.45 18.48
CA VAL A 948 -0.21 -4.66 17.06
C VAL A 948 0.31 -3.36 16.45
N LEU A 949 1.15 -3.47 15.41
CA LEU A 949 1.61 -2.31 14.66
C LEU A 949 0.41 -1.72 13.87
N PRO A 950 0.08 -0.44 14.03
CA PRO A 950 -0.91 0.23 13.20
C PRO A 950 -0.51 0.21 11.71
N GLU A 951 -1.48 0.41 10.83
CA GLU A 951 -1.22 0.44 9.38
C GLU A 951 -0.19 1.51 9.00
N TRP A 952 -0.29 2.69 9.64
CA TRP A 952 0.59 3.84 9.45
C TRP A 952 1.13 4.32 10.79
N SER A 953 2.44 4.54 10.86
CA SER A 953 3.15 4.99 12.07
C SER A 953 3.94 6.27 11.78
N PRO A 954 3.97 7.24 12.71
CA PRO A 954 4.70 8.49 12.53
C PRO A 954 6.21 8.25 12.43
N ILE A 955 6.85 8.97 11.51
CA ILE A 955 8.30 8.93 11.30
C ILE A 955 8.92 10.16 11.97
N TYR A 956 10.00 9.96 12.71
CA TYR A 956 10.70 11.04 13.40
C TYR A 956 12.08 11.28 12.82
N LEU A 957 12.59 12.48 13.06
CA LEU A 957 13.99 12.78 12.86
C LEU A 957 14.81 12.26 14.04
N ASP A 958 16.09 12.01 13.79
CA ASP A 958 17.05 11.85 14.87
C ASP A 958 17.09 13.13 15.70
N LYS A 959 17.16 12.98 17.04
CA LYS A 959 17.17 14.11 17.96
C LYS A 959 18.33 15.05 17.63
N GLY A 960 17.99 16.28 17.21
CA GLY A 960 18.95 17.34 16.90
C GLY A 960 19.34 17.42 15.43
N GLU A 961 18.77 16.57 14.57
CA GLU A 961 19.03 16.58 13.14
C GLU A 961 18.49 17.84 12.47
N LEU A 962 19.32 18.43 11.60
CA LEU A 962 18.99 19.48 10.67
C LEU A 962 19.20 18.95 9.26
N THR A 963 18.15 18.96 8.46
CA THR A 963 18.17 18.42 7.10
C THR A 963 17.98 19.54 6.09
N PHE A 964 18.91 19.62 5.13
CA PHE A 964 18.94 20.61 4.06
C PHE A 964 18.72 19.95 2.71
N ASN A 965 17.97 20.61 1.82
CA ASN A 965 17.85 20.18 0.43
C ASN A 965 19.13 20.47 -0.38
N THR A 966 19.21 19.97 -1.62
CA THR A 966 20.32 20.26 -2.54
C THR A 966 20.49 21.74 -2.88
N SER A 967 19.42 22.54 -2.74
CA SER A 967 19.43 24.00 -2.95
C SER A 967 19.98 24.80 -1.75
N GLY A 968 20.25 24.13 -0.62
CA GLY A 968 20.79 24.76 0.59
C GLY A 968 19.74 25.36 1.52
N ASN A 969 18.45 25.08 1.34
CA ASN A 969 17.40 25.48 2.27
C ASN A 969 17.16 24.39 3.32
N LEU A 970 16.87 24.80 4.55
CA LEU A 970 16.45 23.90 5.61
C LEU A 970 15.06 23.33 5.28
N ILE A 971 14.94 22.01 5.22
CA ILE A 971 13.64 21.32 5.02
C ILE A 971 13.03 20.89 6.35
N SER A 972 13.86 20.56 7.34
CA SER A 972 13.40 20.19 8.68
C SER A 972 14.52 20.40 9.71
N PRO A 973 14.22 20.84 10.95
CA PRO A 973 12.90 21.22 11.46
C PRO A 973 12.47 22.64 11.02
N GLN A 974 11.23 22.81 10.56
CA GLN A 974 10.72 24.13 10.12
C GLN A 974 10.25 25.01 11.28
N THR A 975 9.73 24.42 12.35
CA THR A 975 9.18 25.11 13.54
C THR A 975 10.18 25.29 14.68
N GLY A 976 11.47 25.04 14.41
CA GLY A 976 12.51 24.99 15.42
C GLY A 976 12.50 23.68 16.22
N SER A 977 13.43 23.57 17.17
CA SER A 977 13.59 22.41 18.04
C SER A 977 13.48 22.84 19.50
N GLN A 978 12.51 22.28 20.23
CA GLN A 978 12.47 22.41 21.67
C GLN A 978 13.58 21.55 22.29
N LEU A 979 14.28 22.09 23.27
CA LEU A 979 15.22 21.34 24.09
C LEU A 979 14.51 20.81 25.34
N ASP A 980 14.93 19.64 25.80
CA ASP A 980 14.50 19.11 27.08
C ASP A 980 14.81 20.10 28.21
N THR A 981 13.96 20.12 29.23
CA THR A 981 14.14 21.02 30.37
C THR A 981 15.48 20.76 31.07
N VAL A 982 16.32 21.77 31.11
CA VAL A 982 17.62 21.73 31.79
C VAL A 982 17.42 21.99 33.27
N TYR A 983 17.79 21.03 34.10
CA TYR A 983 17.94 21.30 35.54
C TYR A 983 19.33 21.87 35.81
N LEU A 984 19.37 23.14 36.18
CA LEU A 984 20.62 23.84 36.47
C LEU A 984 21.23 23.31 37.78
N ALA A 985 22.55 23.19 37.82
CA ALA A 985 23.27 22.72 38.99
C ALA A 985 22.98 23.58 40.24
N ASP A 986 23.12 22.98 41.42
CA ASP A 986 22.94 23.63 42.73
C ASP A 986 21.51 24.14 43.04
N GLY A 987 20.49 23.57 42.40
CA GLY A 987 19.08 23.87 42.70
C GLY A 987 18.62 25.25 42.20
N LYS A 988 19.31 25.79 41.18
CA LYS A 988 19.06 27.12 40.60
C LYS A 988 17.88 27.20 39.63
N GLY A 989 16.98 26.21 39.66
CA GLY A 989 15.79 26.16 38.83
C GLY A 989 15.94 25.29 37.59
N ALA A 990 14.93 25.38 36.73
CA ALA A 990 14.82 24.63 35.48
C ALA A 990 14.69 25.62 34.32
N LEU A 991 15.27 25.30 33.16
CA LEU A 991 15.30 26.17 31.99
C LEU A 991 14.79 25.39 30.77
N THR A 992 13.76 25.88 30.10
CA THR A 992 13.22 25.28 28.87
C THR A 992 13.46 26.22 27.70
N ILE A 993 14.30 25.80 26.76
CA ILE A 993 14.75 26.62 25.64
C ILE A 993 14.26 26.00 24.33
N ASN A 994 13.72 26.83 23.45
CA ASN A 994 13.49 26.47 22.06
C ASN A 994 14.57 27.11 21.18
N ILE A 995 15.10 26.38 20.20
CA ILE A 995 16.02 26.92 19.20
C ILE A 995 15.34 26.93 17.83
N ASP A 996 15.21 28.11 17.24
CA ASP A 996 14.73 28.30 15.88
C ASP A 996 15.90 28.40 14.89
N TYR A 997 15.95 27.45 13.95
CA TYR A 997 16.94 27.36 12.87
C TYR A 997 16.39 27.79 11.51
N SER A 998 15.15 28.27 11.40
CA SER A 998 14.46 28.57 10.13
C SER A 998 15.22 29.55 9.23
N ALA A 999 16.04 30.43 9.80
CA ALA A 999 16.90 31.38 9.07
C ALA A 999 18.25 30.77 8.62
N SER A 1000 18.49 29.48 8.85
CA SER A 1000 19.73 28.78 8.51
C SER A 1000 19.72 28.28 7.06
N THR A 1001 20.91 28.27 6.46
CA THR A 1001 21.15 27.89 5.06
C THR A 1001 22.40 27.02 4.96
N GLN A 1002 22.57 26.34 3.83
CA GLN A 1002 23.77 25.58 3.54
C GLN A 1002 24.31 25.92 2.15
N TYR A 1003 25.42 26.66 2.11
CA TYR A 1003 26.12 27.02 0.87
C TYR A 1003 27.61 26.66 0.94
N SER A 1004 28.30 26.69 -0.20
CA SER A 1004 29.75 26.44 -0.27
C SER A 1004 30.62 27.51 0.41
N SER A 1005 30.02 28.59 0.91
CA SER A 1005 30.73 29.59 1.71
C SER A 1005 31.12 29.03 3.08
N ALA A 1006 32.15 29.64 3.67
CA ALA A 1006 32.60 29.30 5.02
C ALA A 1006 31.46 29.43 6.05
N PHE A 1007 31.59 28.70 7.16
CA PHE A 1007 30.64 28.78 8.27
C PHE A 1007 30.49 30.23 8.76
N ALA A 1008 29.25 30.70 8.87
CA ALA A 1008 28.96 32.06 9.32
C ALA A 1008 27.70 32.09 10.18
N VAL A 1009 27.69 32.98 11.18
CA VAL A 1009 26.49 33.32 11.95
C VAL A 1009 25.82 34.51 11.26
N LEU A 1010 24.68 34.26 10.62
CA LEU A 1010 23.90 35.27 9.87
C LEU A 1010 23.03 36.10 10.80
N SER A 1011 22.38 35.46 11.78
CA SER A 1011 21.59 36.09 12.83
C SER A 1011 21.70 35.31 14.13
N GLN A 1012 21.74 36.02 15.25
CA GLN A 1012 21.81 35.44 16.58
C GLN A 1012 21.06 36.36 17.56
N SER A 1013 20.00 35.85 18.19
CA SER A 1013 19.21 36.60 19.18
C SER A 1013 18.57 35.65 20.19
N GLN A 1014 18.24 36.17 21.37
CA GLN A 1014 17.48 35.47 22.42
C GLN A 1014 16.61 36.47 23.20
N ASP A 1015 15.58 35.98 23.88
CA ASP A 1015 14.52 36.79 24.52
C ASP A 1015 14.71 37.06 26.03
N GLY A 1016 15.58 36.31 26.69
CA GLY A 1016 15.90 36.46 28.11
C GLY A 1016 16.70 37.73 28.44
N ARG A 1017 16.63 38.19 29.68
CA ARG A 1017 17.33 39.41 30.13
C ARG A 1017 17.55 39.43 31.65
N PRO A 1018 18.65 40.05 32.11
CA PRO A 1018 18.90 40.25 33.53
C PRO A 1018 18.13 41.47 34.08
N GLU A 1019 18.11 41.60 35.41
CA GLU A 1019 17.61 42.81 36.08
C GLU A 1019 18.47 44.04 35.72
N GLY A 1020 17.84 45.21 35.60
CA GLY A 1020 18.50 46.47 35.25
C GLY A 1020 18.32 47.54 36.33
N ASP A 1021 19.42 48.22 36.66
CA ASP A 1021 19.42 49.43 37.49
C ASP A 1021 19.01 50.67 36.69
N LEU A 1022 18.35 51.66 37.32
CA LEU A 1022 17.92 52.92 36.70
C LEU A 1022 19.13 53.77 36.29
N VAL A 1023 19.22 54.12 35.00
CA VAL A 1023 20.31 54.93 34.42
C VAL A 1023 19.85 56.33 34.02
N GLY A 1024 18.57 56.49 33.64
CA GLY A 1024 18.05 57.80 33.22
C GLY A 1024 16.54 57.92 33.39
N LEU A 1025 16.09 59.15 33.57
CA LEU A 1025 14.67 59.54 33.67
C LEU A 1025 14.41 60.66 32.67
N ASP A 1026 13.40 60.49 31.83
CA ASP A 1026 12.93 61.50 30.89
C ASP A 1026 11.44 61.80 31.12
N ILE A 1027 11.08 63.08 31.07
CA ILE A 1027 9.69 63.53 31.25
C ILE A 1027 9.31 64.40 30.06
N GLY A 1028 8.38 63.90 29.25
CA GLY A 1028 7.90 64.58 28.05
C GLY A 1028 7.08 65.84 28.34
N ASP A 1029 6.86 66.67 27.31
CA ASP A 1029 6.08 67.90 27.43
C ASP A 1029 4.58 67.65 27.74
N ASP A 1030 4.11 66.43 27.44
CA ASP A 1030 2.79 65.91 27.78
C ASP A 1030 2.74 65.31 29.20
N GLY A 1031 3.85 65.36 29.93
CA GLY A 1031 3.98 64.83 31.29
C GLY A 1031 4.28 63.33 31.35
N LEU A 1032 4.53 62.63 30.23
CA LEU A 1032 4.87 61.20 30.26
C LEU A 1032 6.23 60.96 30.91
N VAL A 1033 6.27 60.18 31.97
CA VAL A 1033 7.48 59.82 32.71
C VAL A 1033 7.99 58.47 32.21
N SER A 1034 9.18 58.47 31.62
CA SER A 1034 9.86 57.26 31.14
C SER A 1034 11.17 57.05 31.87
N ALA A 1035 11.42 55.80 32.28
CA ALA A 1035 12.63 55.37 32.96
C ALA A 1035 13.44 54.46 32.03
N SER A 1036 14.75 54.71 31.97
CA SER A 1036 15.70 53.91 31.20
C SER A 1036 16.64 53.18 32.16
N TYR A 1037 16.79 51.87 31.95
CA TYR A 1037 17.56 50.99 32.82
C TYR A 1037 18.82 50.46 32.11
N SER A 1038 19.80 50.01 32.89
CA SER A 1038 21.09 49.51 32.42
C SER A 1038 21.00 48.21 31.62
N ASN A 1039 19.91 47.44 31.77
CA ASN A 1039 19.60 46.27 30.93
C ASN A 1039 19.02 46.65 29.55
N GLY A 1040 18.98 47.94 29.21
CA GLY A 1040 18.48 48.46 27.94
C GLY A 1040 16.96 48.64 27.87
N THR A 1041 16.24 48.27 28.92
CA THR A 1041 14.78 48.41 28.99
C THR A 1041 14.38 49.87 29.21
N GLN A 1042 13.33 50.32 28.52
CA GLN A 1042 12.68 51.61 28.75
C GLN A 1042 11.24 51.36 29.20
N ASN A 1043 10.92 51.70 30.44
CA ASN A 1043 9.57 51.54 30.99
C ASN A 1043 8.89 52.89 31.09
N THR A 1044 7.67 52.97 30.56
CA THR A 1044 6.76 54.10 30.76
C THR A 1044 6.08 53.93 32.11
N LEU A 1045 6.38 54.80 33.07
CA LEU A 1045 5.95 54.62 34.46
C LEU A 1045 4.56 55.19 34.72
N ALA A 1046 4.37 56.47 34.38
CA ALA A 1046 3.13 57.21 34.67
C ALA A 1046 3.11 58.52 33.86
N LYS A 1047 1.99 59.23 33.90
CA LYS A 1047 1.86 60.57 33.30
C LYS A 1047 1.54 61.62 34.36
N VAL A 1048 2.35 62.67 34.44
CA VAL A 1048 2.13 63.82 35.32
C VAL A 1048 0.85 64.54 34.89
N ILE A 1049 -0.12 64.58 35.79
CA ILE A 1049 -1.41 65.23 35.55
C ILE A 1049 -1.40 66.67 36.07
N LEU A 1050 -2.29 67.48 35.51
CA LEU A 1050 -2.55 68.84 35.96
C LEU A 1050 -3.98 68.98 36.45
N ALA A 1051 -4.16 69.82 37.46
CA ALA A 1051 -5.46 70.23 37.98
C ALA A 1051 -5.77 71.65 37.53
N ASN A 1052 -6.97 71.89 37.01
CA ASN A 1052 -7.48 73.23 36.69
C ASN A 1052 -8.79 73.50 37.44
N PHE A 1053 -9.14 74.76 37.61
CA PHE A 1053 -10.30 75.20 38.38
C PHE A 1053 -11.14 76.17 37.57
N SER A 1054 -12.47 76.11 37.74
CA SER A 1054 -13.38 77.06 37.06
C SER A 1054 -13.13 78.51 37.50
N SER A 1055 -12.69 78.72 38.74
CA SER A 1055 -12.28 80.04 39.25
C SER A 1055 -11.00 79.91 40.10
N PRO A 1056 -9.80 80.01 39.51
CA PRO A 1056 -8.55 79.86 40.24
C PRO A 1056 -8.41 80.87 41.39
N ALA A 1057 -8.93 82.09 41.23
CA ALA A 1057 -8.94 83.13 42.27
C ALA A 1057 -9.70 82.72 43.54
N GLY A 1058 -10.57 81.71 43.48
CA GLY A 1058 -11.30 81.15 44.63
C GLY A 1058 -10.49 80.15 45.46
N LEU A 1059 -9.26 79.81 45.06
CA LEU A 1059 -8.39 78.91 45.80
C LEU A 1059 -7.94 79.54 47.12
N ARG A 1060 -7.87 78.72 48.18
CA ARG A 1060 -7.36 79.18 49.48
C ARG A 1060 -5.89 78.87 49.59
N GLN A 1061 -5.07 79.91 49.74
CA GLN A 1061 -3.65 79.76 49.99
C GLN A 1061 -3.40 79.19 51.40
N ILE A 1062 -2.46 78.25 51.51
CA ILE A 1062 -2.02 77.64 52.79
C ILE A 1062 -0.53 77.76 53.07
N GLY A 1063 0.25 78.13 52.05
CA GLY A 1063 1.69 78.38 52.13
C GLY A 1063 2.11 79.30 50.98
N ASN A 1064 3.42 79.47 50.77
CA ASN A 1064 3.93 80.42 49.78
C ASN A 1064 3.46 80.12 48.34
N SER A 1065 3.31 78.84 47.97
CA SER A 1065 2.87 78.43 46.62
C SER A 1065 1.90 77.24 46.62
N SER A 1066 1.31 76.91 47.77
CA SER A 1066 0.39 75.79 47.95
C SER A 1066 -1.03 76.27 48.23
N PHE A 1067 -2.02 75.59 47.64
CA PHE A 1067 -3.41 76.00 47.63
C PHE A 1067 -4.36 74.82 47.92
N TYR A 1068 -5.47 75.09 48.60
CA TYR A 1068 -6.62 74.19 48.73
C TYR A 1068 -7.79 74.64 47.86
N SER A 1069 -8.52 73.68 47.31
CA SER A 1069 -9.81 73.93 46.67
C SER A 1069 -10.85 74.38 47.69
N THR A 1070 -11.70 75.34 47.31
CA THR A 1070 -12.83 75.79 48.12
C THR A 1070 -14.12 75.71 47.30
N ALA A 1071 -15.27 75.89 47.97
CA ALA A 1071 -16.55 76.02 47.25
C ALA A 1071 -16.55 77.18 46.23
N LYS A 1072 -15.70 78.22 46.41
CA LYS A 1072 -15.59 79.35 45.47
C LYS A 1072 -14.71 79.04 44.25
N SER A 1073 -13.73 78.14 44.37
CA SER A 1073 -12.90 77.72 43.22
C SER A 1073 -13.63 76.73 42.32
N GLY A 1074 -14.60 76.02 42.87
CA GLY A 1074 -15.19 74.81 42.27
C GLY A 1074 -14.31 73.59 42.51
N ASN A 1075 -14.80 72.44 42.05
CA ASN A 1075 -14.07 71.17 42.12
C ASN A 1075 -12.87 71.18 41.16
N PRO A 1076 -11.76 70.50 41.52
CA PRO A 1076 -10.62 70.32 40.63
C PRO A 1076 -11.05 69.55 39.37
N LYS A 1077 -10.67 70.06 38.20
CA LYS A 1077 -10.72 69.31 36.94
C LYS A 1077 -9.35 68.76 36.68
N ILE A 1078 -9.20 67.44 36.69
CA ILE A 1078 -7.93 66.78 36.41
C ILE A 1078 -7.86 66.46 34.91
N GLY A 1079 -6.70 66.63 34.31
CA GLY A 1079 -6.45 66.28 32.93
C GLY A 1079 -4.96 66.07 32.63
N GLU A 1080 -4.70 65.51 31.45
CA GLU A 1080 -3.36 65.34 30.93
C GLU A 1080 -2.72 66.70 30.61
N ALA A 1081 -1.42 66.83 30.84
CA ALA A 1081 -0.67 67.99 30.41
C ALA A 1081 -0.68 68.12 28.87
N GLY A 1082 -0.84 69.33 28.35
CA GLY A 1082 -0.94 69.63 26.93
C GLY A 1082 -2.32 69.35 26.29
N SER A 1083 -3.26 68.76 27.04
CA SER A 1083 -4.64 68.56 26.56
C SER A 1083 -5.46 69.86 26.59
N ALA A 1084 -6.60 69.88 25.89
CA ALA A 1084 -7.44 71.07 25.77
C ALA A 1084 -7.90 71.58 27.15
N GLY A 1085 -7.47 72.81 27.51
CA GLY A 1085 -7.77 73.43 28.81
C GLY A 1085 -6.71 73.19 29.90
N PHE A 1086 -5.59 72.55 29.56
CA PHE A 1086 -4.43 72.34 30.43
C PHE A 1086 -3.14 72.79 29.71
N GLY A 1087 -2.21 73.35 30.48
CA GLY A 1087 -0.87 73.73 30.01
C GLY A 1087 0.01 72.51 29.78
N THR A 1088 1.15 72.71 29.12
CA THR A 1088 2.18 71.67 28.99
C THR A 1088 3.07 71.64 30.23
N VAL A 1089 3.65 70.48 30.54
CA VAL A 1089 4.70 70.37 31.54
C VAL A 1089 6.03 70.49 30.83
N ARG A 1090 7.05 71.01 31.51
CA ARG A 1090 8.41 71.02 30.99
C ARG A 1090 9.36 70.54 32.06
N ALA A 1091 10.11 69.49 31.74
CA ALA A 1091 11.12 68.92 32.62
C ALA A 1091 12.39 69.77 32.67
N GLY A 1092 13.15 69.65 33.75
CA GLY A 1092 14.37 70.44 33.95
C GLY A 1092 14.11 71.94 34.02
N ALA A 1093 12.98 72.37 34.57
CA ALA A 1093 12.61 73.78 34.66
C ALA A 1093 11.73 74.08 35.88
N THR A 1094 11.75 75.31 36.38
CA THR A 1094 10.83 75.76 37.44
C THR A 1094 10.18 77.10 37.06
N GLU A 1095 8.94 77.31 37.52
CA GLU A 1095 8.22 78.58 37.31
C GLU A 1095 8.61 79.60 38.40
N ARG A 1096 9.17 80.76 38.03
CA ARG A 1096 9.43 81.85 38.98
C ARG A 1096 8.15 82.59 39.38
N ALA A 1097 8.23 83.40 40.43
CA ALA A 1097 7.12 84.29 40.80
C ALA A 1097 6.69 85.18 39.61
N ASN A 1098 5.38 85.37 39.42
CA ASN A 1098 4.84 86.28 38.41
C ASN A 1098 4.81 87.76 38.85
N VAL A 1099 5.67 88.11 39.81
CA VAL A 1099 5.76 89.45 40.40
C VAL A 1099 6.76 90.29 39.61
N ASP A 1100 6.30 91.42 39.07
CA ASP A 1100 7.18 92.44 38.50
C ASP A 1100 7.70 93.36 39.62
N LEU A 1101 8.98 93.20 39.96
CA LEU A 1101 9.63 93.96 41.02
C LEU A 1101 9.55 95.48 40.77
N THR A 1102 9.62 95.92 39.51
CA THR A 1102 9.61 97.35 39.20
C THR A 1102 8.24 97.95 39.46
N GLN A 1103 7.17 97.26 39.07
CA GLN A 1103 5.79 97.68 39.32
C GLN A 1103 5.47 97.66 40.82
N GLU A 1104 5.85 96.59 41.54
CA GLU A 1104 5.61 96.52 42.99
C GLU A 1104 6.32 97.64 43.76
N LEU A 1105 7.54 98.03 43.38
CA LEU A 1105 8.24 99.16 44.01
C LEU A 1105 7.51 100.50 43.78
N VAL A 1106 6.94 100.71 42.59
CA VAL A 1106 6.11 101.89 42.30
C VAL A 1106 4.81 101.87 43.11
N ASP A 1107 4.16 100.72 43.20
CA ASP A 1107 2.94 100.53 43.99
C ASP A 1107 3.21 100.74 45.49
N LEU A 1108 4.38 100.32 45.98
CA LEU A 1108 4.84 100.53 47.35
C LEU A 1108 5.01 102.03 47.66
N ILE A 1109 5.70 102.76 46.77
CA ILE A 1109 5.89 104.22 46.91
C ILE A 1109 4.55 104.94 46.88
N THR A 1110 3.62 104.51 46.02
CA THR A 1110 2.27 105.08 45.91
C THR A 1110 1.46 104.83 47.18
N ALA A 1111 1.45 103.59 47.69
CA ALA A 1111 0.78 103.24 48.93
C ALA A 1111 1.39 103.98 50.14
N GLN A 1112 2.71 104.16 50.19
CA GLN A 1112 3.39 104.93 51.23
C GLN A 1112 3.01 106.42 51.19
N ARG A 1113 2.95 107.02 49.99
CA ARG A 1113 2.47 108.40 49.82
C ARG A 1113 1.01 108.56 50.27
N ASN A 1114 0.15 107.61 49.93
CA ASN A 1114 -1.25 107.60 50.35
C ASN A 1114 -1.38 107.46 51.88
N PHE A 1115 -0.56 106.60 52.50
CA PHE A 1115 -0.49 106.47 53.95
C PHE A 1115 -0.07 107.79 54.62
N GLN A 1116 0.99 108.44 54.13
CA GLN A 1116 1.46 109.74 54.65
C GLN A 1116 0.42 110.84 54.46
N ALA A 1117 -0.24 110.91 53.30
CA ALA A 1117 -1.29 111.89 53.01
C ALA A 1117 -2.50 111.72 53.94
N ASN A 1118 -2.98 110.49 54.13
CA ASN A 1118 -4.09 110.18 55.03
C ASN A 1118 -3.72 110.40 56.50
N SER A 1119 -2.49 110.08 56.90
CA SER A 1119 -1.97 110.37 58.24
C SER A 1119 -1.91 111.87 58.50
N LYS A 1120 -1.45 112.67 57.53
CA LYS A 1120 -1.42 114.13 57.65
C LYS A 1120 -2.82 114.74 57.67
N ALA A 1121 -3.76 114.18 56.92
CA ALA A 1121 -5.18 114.58 56.96
C ALA A 1121 -5.80 114.31 58.35
N ILE A 1122 -5.50 113.16 58.96
CA ILE A 1122 -5.91 112.84 60.34
C ILE A 1122 -5.27 113.81 61.34
N GLU A 1123 -3.97 114.09 61.25
CA GLU A 1123 -3.26 115.05 62.12
C GLU A 1123 -3.88 116.45 62.01
N THR A 1124 -4.16 116.91 60.79
CA THR A 1124 -4.79 118.22 60.54
C THR A 1124 -6.22 118.24 61.08
N SER A 1125 -7.00 117.17 60.90
CA SER A 1125 -8.34 117.03 61.48
C SER A 1125 -8.28 117.03 63.01
N SER A 1126 -7.33 116.31 63.62
CA SER A 1126 -7.12 116.27 65.07
C SER A 1126 -6.71 117.64 65.60
N THR A 1127 -5.83 118.36 64.90
CA THR A 1127 -5.42 119.73 65.24
C THR A 1127 -6.60 120.69 65.16
N MET A 1128 -7.45 120.58 64.13
CA MET A 1128 -8.68 121.38 64.03
C MET A 1128 -9.68 121.04 65.14
N THR A 1129 -9.89 119.77 65.48
CA THR A 1129 -10.77 119.38 66.58
C THR A 1129 -10.21 119.85 67.93
N GLN A 1130 -8.90 119.73 68.16
CA GLN A 1130 -8.24 120.26 69.36
C GLN A 1130 -8.32 121.78 69.43
N ALA A 1131 -8.16 122.50 68.31
CA ALA A 1131 -8.37 123.94 68.24
C ALA A 1131 -9.83 124.31 68.56
N ILE A 1132 -10.82 123.57 68.05
CA ILE A 1132 -12.24 123.76 68.38
C ILE A 1132 -12.51 123.49 69.87
N ILE A 1133 -11.87 122.47 70.46
CA ILE A 1133 -11.97 122.16 71.89
C ILE A 1133 -11.34 123.28 72.73
N ASN A 1134 -10.15 123.76 72.34
CA ASN A 1134 -9.44 124.85 73.03
C ASN A 1134 -10.12 126.22 72.88
N ILE A 1135 -10.97 126.42 71.86
CA ILE A 1135 -11.85 127.61 71.72
C ILE A 1135 -13.09 127.49 72.62
N ARG A 1136 -13.46 126.27 73.03
CA ARG A 1136 -14.62 126.00 73.91
C ARG A 1136 -14.26 125.93 75.40
N SER A 1137 -12.98 125.75 75.74
CA SER A 1137 -12.42 125.91 77.10
C SER A 1137 -11.98 127.35 77.34
#